data_AF-A0A1V9YS04-F1
#
_entry.id   AF-A0A1V9YS04-F1
#
_cell.length_a   1.000
_cell.length_b   1.000
_cell.length_c   1.000
_cell.angle_alpha   90.00
_cell.angle_beta   90.00
_cell.angle_gamma   90.00
#
_symmetry.space_group_name_H-M   'P 1'
#
loop_
_entity.id
_entity.type
_entity.pdbx_description
1 polymer ?
#
loop_
_entity_poly.entity_id
_entity_poly.type
_entity_poly.pdbx_seq_one_letter_code
_entity_poly.pdbx_strand_id
1 'polypeptide(L)'
;MKKLMGLRRWQTELTNYYEQGLLQTIAVQNAFGSTQHITVHVKAQAYRGLSLWTLSNAYEGIWNDLWEGLALNCSLIRGVNNYSDQVKLDWESLVYAIPFGNTLADLVHASMGAFGSIDVKHNQKPLALEQYYLSYYKHIVPSIWANKSLSYMYTMISPLATTVSPQKWRGANMTYFGGNPMCLSNRPVPYVQDQFGFYDSCASQTESRMALSRHSMLFALWTIRHSSHPPPIKKLCQQTTSDEGYHECLEIFTNLTGVLNLLDKDDYSNPYTIEMENAMNTLNLTMIQFALNASTPIFLTQSVVAMYDPWSFFGWAMVYDWLQGDREVFRFESDQGTFVLITQFTEPTPFPANPLELPQQACTYVWIVLVYSSVLLSLVAFVVLVVSILSRCQECGHDLILFHRVASIVWVGRPFLALRGFAALILLSTSPLTFMSENGMSKFVFEPRGAIEIMVIVSEATWITYVMVDLLLPVTKGSAATYAPVSAAMAWLITFFTEFASPFEATASIDQSCYVTQLGLSATCTGGTVQIGSPQRLMLLCLVQLSCVLVSLLVVCLWTTAPPPTDNNRNVYLPAAARHFLSSTSIAQWYTNATIGLMSGIIPLQKATFFHVNLWQLVHLNEEAPTKQFAWPVPYIPKQRVKSMGFAFLGILYVLFSVGGSITFIFVSETAMANDFWWASFNSSGHQTFLATLFTNELQVSGVTRDLDLTSLQYADNTNLYNTTDTTFRVPMLYATMIQDEVNTLTNVIQSLRQMDGCQVPWIASHFCYVDFNRSWEMAISTYRQQQCAFYDVNNGAVYLESYLRNIVWEEYEYCWHISIETAVFSYLQTTIQGQQWIQSTMDSTFTVSDEIKYWNGNGITKFITQWQNYKALGLLESFSIQNAFGMLYPITLKYSNGSMHTNMQTSYKMQWPLASQLWAVVSNSSVMSGASLVRQSPRFAFGNMTMFEALVDNQTL
;
A
#
# COMPACT_ATOMS: atom_id res chain seq x y z
N MET A 1 17.51 44.06 -18.30
CA MET A 1 17.18 42.63 -18.45
C MET A 1 17.82 41.87 -17.31
N LYS A 2 17.14 40.94 -16.62
CA LYS A 2 17.81 40.03 -15.68
C LYS A 2 18.59 38.98 -16.48
N LYS A 3 19.86 38.77 -16.16
CA LYS A 3 20.72 37.76 -16.80
C LYS A 3 20.33 36.38 -16.23
N LEU A 4 19.61 35.56 -17.00
CA LEU A 4 19.33 34.17 -16.60
C LEU A 4 20.66 33.41 -16.56
N MET A 5 21.10 32.99 -15.37
CA MET A 5 22.49 32.55 -15.14
C MET A 5 22.77 31.08 -15.56
N GLY A 6 22.03 30.56 -16.55
CA GLY A 6 22.35 29.31 -17.24
C GLY A 6 22.22 28.01 -16.44
N LEU A 7 21.96 28.05 -15.13
CA LEU A 7 21.78 26.87 -14.27
C LEU A 7 20.60 26.00 -14.76
N ARG A 8 20.86 24.70 -14.96
CA ARG A 8 19.89 23.71 -15.47
C ARG A 8 19.72 22.46 -14.59
N ARG A 9 20.55 22.29 -13.56
CA ARG A 9 20.59 21.11 -12.69
C ARG A 9 20.97 21.52 -11.28
N TRP A 10 20.34 20.89 -10.31
CA TRP A 10 20.83 20.77 -8.93
C TRP A 10 21.26 19.33 -8.71
N GLN A 11 22.30 19.10 -7.92
CA GLN A 11 22.69 17.77 -7.46
C GLN A 11 23.30 17.91 -6.08
N THR A 12 22.80 17.11 -5.12
CA THR A 12 23.46 16.88 -3.83
C THR A 12 24.44 15.72 -3.95
N GLU A 13 25.34 15.61 -2.99
CA GLU A 13 26.13 14.39 -2.78
C GLU A 13 25.26 13.27 -2.19
N LEU A 14 25.82 12.06 -2.20
CA LEU A 14 25.25 10.87 -1.58
C LEU A 14 25.56 10.88 -0.08
N THR A 15 24.53 10.72 0.74
CA THR A 15 24.68 10.43 2.18
C THR A 15 23.71 9.33 2.59
N ASN A 16 24.18 8.38 3.39
CA ASN A 16 23.39 7.29 3.96
C ASN A 16 22.93 7.54 5.41
N TYR A 17 23.03 8.80 5.87
CA TYR A 17 22.49 9.30 7.14
C TYR A 17 20.96 9.13 7.26
N TYR A 18 20.27 9.24 6.11
CA TYR A 18 18.83 9.01 5.98
C TYR A 18 18.54 7.94 4.93
N GLU A 19 17.46 7.21 5.15
CA GLU A 19 16.78 6.45 4.11
C GLU A 19 15.99 7.42 3.23
N GLN A 20 16.18 7.36 1.92
CA GLN A 20 15.55 8.29 0.98
C GLN A 20 14.14 7.82 0.62
N GLY A 21 13.16 8.70 0.77
CA GLY A 21 11.76 8.40 0.49
C GLY A 21 11.44 8.45 -1.01
N LEU A 22 10.80 7.41 -1.54
CA LEU A 22 10.32 7.38 -2.92
C LEU A 22 8.91 6.81 -2.96
N LEU A 23 7.98 7.52 -3.59
CA LEU A 23 6.68 6.98 -3.98
C LEU A 23 6.60 6.96 -5.51
N GLN A 24 6.41 5.79 -6.11
CA GLN A 24 6.24 5.63 -7.54
C GLN A 24 4.90 4.96 -7.86
N THR A 25 4.13 5.60 -8.74
CA THR A 25 2.82 5.11 -9.19
C THR A 25 2.76 4.95 -10.71
N ILE A 26 1.87 4.11 -11.21
CA ILE A 26 1.40 4.11 -12.59
C ILE A 26 -0.06 4.57 -12.63
N ALA A 27 -0.44 5.25 -13.70
CA ALA A 27 -1.82 5.71 -13.90
C ALA A 27 -2.60 4.73 -14.79
N VAL A 28 -3.80 4.35 -14.40
CA VAL A 28 -4.74 3.56 -15.20
C VAL A 28 -5.99 4.40 -15.50
N GLN A 29 -6.33 4.55 -16.78
CA GLN A 29 -7.46 5.35 -17.25
C GLN A 29 -8.58 4.47 -17.80
N ASN A 30 -9.81 4.72 -17.34
CA ASN A 30 -11.00 3.95 -17.71
C ASN A 30 -11.87 4.64 -18.77
N ALA A 31 -12.94 3.98 -19.21
CA ALA A 31 -13.86 4.48 -20.24
C ALA A 31 -14.65 5.76 -19.87
N PHE A 32 -14.60 6.23 -18.62
CA PHE A 32 -15.12 7.55 -18.24
C PHE A 32 -14.07 8.67 -18.36
N GLY A 33 -12.83 8.33 -18.71
CA GLY A 33 -11.68 9.25 -18.65
C GLY A 33 -11.13 9.44 -17.23
N SER A 34 -11.69 8.76 -16.23
CA SER A 34 -11.17 8.79 -14.86
C SER A 34 -9.84 8.04 -14.79
N THR A 35 -8.86 8.67 -14.16
CA THR A 35 -7.52 8.13 -13.96
C THR A 35 -7.34 7.76 -12.49
N GLN A 36 -6.82 6.57 -12.23
CA GLN A 36 -6.45 6.12 -10.90
C GLN A 36 -4.95 5.81 -10.86
N HIS A 37 -4.30 6.08 -9.73
CA HIS A 37 -2.90 5.75 -9.49
C HIS A 37 -2.79 4.43 -8.72
N ILE A 38 -1.92 3.54 -9.19
CA ILE A 38 -1.57 2.25 -8.59
C ILE A 38 -0.09 2.32 -8.18
N THR A 39 0.23 1.91 -6.95
CA THR A 39 1.57 1.98 -6.38
C THR A 39 2.43 0.84 -6.90
N VAL A 40 3.56 1.17 -7.52
CA VAL A 40 4.52 0.16 -8.04
C VAL A 40 5.81 0.10 -7.23
N HIS A 41 6.11 1.15 -6.45
CA HIS A 41 7.18 1.14 -5.45
C HIS A 41 6.89 2.17 -4.37
N VAL A 42 7.16 1.83 -3.11
CA VAL A 42 7.19 2.79 -2.01
C VAL A 42 8.32 2.50 -1.02
N LYS A 43 9.13 3.51 -0.74
CA LYS A 43 10.14 3.53 0.34
C LYS A 43 9.84 4.74 1.23
N ALA A 44 9.71 4.53 2.52
CA ALA A 44 9.48 5.61 3.48
C ALA A 44 10.80 6.28 3.85
N GLN A 45 10.83 7.62 3.88
CA GLN A 45 11.94 8.39 4.43
C GLN A 45 12.08 8.10 5.92
N ALA A 46 13.28 7.71 6.36
CA ALA A 46 13.56 7.34 7.75
C ALA A 46 14.97 7.76 8.16
N TYR A 47 15.21 7.91 9.47
CA TYR A 47 16.54 8.13 10.01
C TYR A 47 17.25 6.78 10.24
N ARG A 48 18.51 6.65 9.79
CA ARG A 48 19.25 5.37 9.85
C ARG A 48 20.14 5.19 11.09
N GLY A 49 20.34 6.23 11.90
CA GLY A 49 21.23 6.17 13.06
C GLY A 49 22.69 6.46 12.73
N LEU A 50 23.42 7.10 13.64
CA LEU A 50 24.83 7.49 13.46
C LEU A 50 25.74 6.31 13.11
N SER A 51 25.50 5.13 13.69
CA SER A 51 26.29 3.91 13.44
C SER A 51 26.13 3.32 12.04
N LEU A 52 25.15 3.78 11.24
CA LEU A 52 24.95 3.37 9.84
C LEU A 52 25.30 4.48 8.84
N TRP A 53 25.78 5.64 9.30
CA TRP A 53 26.18 6.78 8.47
C TRP A 53 27.65 6.66 8.04
N THR A 54 27.97 5.59 7.32
CA THR A 54 29.36 5.31 6.90
C THR A 54 29.93 6.33 5.90
N LEU A 55 29.07 7.04 5.15
CA LEU A 55 29.50 8.09 4.22
C LEU A 55 29.93 9.41 4.88
N SER A 56 29.81 9.57 6.22
CA SER A 56 30.38 10.73 6.92
C SER A 56 31.88 10.89 6.64
N ASN A 57 32.62 9.78 6.56
CA ASN A 57 34.05 9.75 6.24
C ASN A 57 34.38 10.36 4.85
N ALA A 58 33.44 10.39 3.91
CA ALA A 58 33.61 11.06 2.62
C ALA A 58 33.35 12.57 2.74
N TYR A 59 32.19 12.93 3.29
CA TYR A 59 31.82 14.28 3.72
C TYR A 59 30.60 14.22 4.67
N GLU A 60 30.69 14.89 5.82
CA GLU A 60 29.60 14.90 6.81
C GLU A 60 28.56 16.03 6.64
N GLY A 61 28.85 16.98 5.74
CA GLY A 61 27.92 18.04 5.35
C GLY A 61 28.08 19.35 6.13
N ILE A 62 27.82 20.45 5.41
CA ILE A 62 28.02 21.85 5.81
C ILE A 62 27.48 22.28 7.19
N TRP A 63 26.56 21.52 7.78
CA TRP A 63 26.03 21.80 9.12
C TRP A 63 27.03 21.45 10.23
N ASN A 64 27.84 20.40 10.05
CA ASN A 64 28.95 20.06 10.93
C ASN A 64 30.14 20.99 10.69
N ASP A 65 30.50 21.29 9.42
CA ASP A 65 31.54 22.29 9.09
C ASP A 65 31.29 23.62 9.82
N LEU A 66 30.02 24.06 9.90
CA LEU A 66 29.62 25.28 10.60
C LEU A 66 29.63 25.14 12.14
N TRP A 67 29.37 23.94 12.68
CA TRP A 67 29.45 23.68 14.12
C TRP A 67 30.91 23.60 14.56
N GLU A 68 31.76 22.84 13.87
CA GLU A 68 33.19 22.74 14.16
C GLU A 68 33.93 24.04 13.86
N GLY A 69 33.52 24.79 12.84
CA GLY A 69 33.96 26.17 12.63
C GLY A 69 33.70 27.09 13.83
N LEU A 70 32.58 26.88 14.54
CA LEU A 70 32.26 27.60 15.77
C LEU A 70 33.02 27.05 16.99
N ALA A 71 33.17 25.73 17.11
CA ALA A 71 33.85 25.07 18.22
C ALA A 71 35.37 25.34 18.23
N LEU A 72 36.00 25.28 17.05
CA LEU A 72 37.43 25.56 16.82
C LEU A 72 37.70 27.05 16.54
N ASN A 73 36.67 27.91 16.56
CA ASN A 73 36.76 29.36 16.31
C ASN A 73 37.52 29.70 15.00
N CYS A 74 37.19 28.98 13.92
CA CYS A 74 37.87 29.05 12.63
C CYS A 74 36.92 29.41 11.48
N SER A 75 37.43 30.13 10.48
CA SER A 75 36.67 30.54 9.31
C SER A 75 36.77 29.51 8.19
N LEU A 76 35.66 28.91 7.77
CA LEU A 76 35.60 28.01 6.61
C LEU A 76 36.14 28.66 5.32
N ILE A 77 35.90 29.96 5.13
CA ILE A 77 36.46 30.73 4.00
C ILE A 77 37.99 30.66 4.03
N ARG A 78 38.60 30.17 2.94
CA ARG A 78 40.06 30.08 2.76
C ARG A 78 40.70 31.47 2.64
N GLY A 79 41.90 31.63 3.19
CA GLY A 79 42.70 32.85 3.09
C GLY A 79 42.33 33.97 4.07
N VAL A 80 41.42 33.73 5.02
CA VAL A 80 40.98 34.76 5.99
C VAL A 80 42.00 34.98 7.10
N ASN A 81 42.61 33.92 7.62
CA ASN A 81 43.72 33.98 8.58
C ASN A 81 44.46 32.64 8.63
N ASN A 82 45.77 32.70 8.93
CA ASN A 82 46.64 31.52 8.94
C ASN A 82 46.16 30.41 9.89
N TYR A 83 45.58 30.76 11.05
CA TYR A 83 45.08 29.77 12.00
C TYR A 83 43.93 28.94 11.41
N SER A 84 42.96 29.61 10.79
CA SER A 84 41.81 28.93 10.17
C SER A 84 42.22 28.04 8.99
N ASP A 85 43.26 28.42 8.25
CA ASP A 85 43.78 27.60 7.16
C ASP A 85 44.74 26.51 7.63
N GLN A 86 45.35 26.63 8.83
CA GLN A 86 46.09 25.55 9.48
C GLN A 86 45.14 24.47 10.02
N VAL A 87 44.07 24.84 10.72
CA VAL A 87 43.07 23.88 11.24
C VAL A 87 42.48 23.01 10.11
N LYS A 88 42.33 23.56 8.90
CA LYS A 88 41.88 22.84 7.69
C LYS A 88 42.87 21.81 7.14
N LEU A 89 44.15 21.88 7.50
CA LEU A 89 45.14 20.88 7.09
C LEU A 89 45.09 19.63 7.98
N ASP A 90 44.70 19.81 9.26
CA ASP A 90 44.60 18.73 10.24
C ASP A 90 43.14 18.24 10.44
N TRP A 91 42.20 18.66 9.59
CA TRP A 91 40.74 18.51 9.78
C TRP A 91 40.29 17.04 9.85
N GLU A 92 40.93 16.14 9.11
CA GLU A 92 40.71 14.68 9.20
C GLU A 92 40.97 14.13 10.61
N SER A 93 41.94 14.71 11.33
CA SER A 93 42.30 14.29 12.69
C SER A 93 41.52 15.06 13.76
N LEU A 94 41.28 16.35 13.56
CA LEU A 94 40.64 17.24 14.53
C LEU A 94 39.11 17.10 14.58
N VAL A 95 38.47 16.86 13.44
CA VAL A 95 37.00 16.78 13.31
C VAL A 95 36.56 15.34 13.09
N TYR A 96 37.02 14.72 12.00
CA TYR A 96 36.60 13.36 11.62
C TYR A 96 37.23 12.25 12.50
N ALA A 97 38.16 12.60 13.39
CA ALA A 97 38.85 11.68 14.30
C ALA A 97 39.45 10.43 13.61
N ILE A 98 39.91 10.57 12.36
CA ILE A 98 40.42 9.47 11.55
C ILE A 98 41.66 8.84 12.22
N PRO A 99 41.72 7.50 12.38
CA PRO A 99 42.80 6.82 13.09
C PRO A 99 44.06 6.68 12.22
N PHE A 100 44.76 7.79 11.97
CA PHE A 100 46.05 7.81 11.26
C PHE A 100 47.10 6.90 11.91
N GLY A 101 47.93 6.27 11.09
CA GLY A 101 48.80 5.17 11.50
C GLY A 101 48.11 3.79 11.47
N ASN A 102 46.81 3.74 11.17
CA ASN A 102 46.13 2.51 10.73
C ASN A 102 46.37 2.33 9.23
N THR A 103 47.01 1.22 8.88
CA THR A 103 47.36 0.82 7.50
C THR A 103 46.21 0.94 6.49
N LEU A 104 44.95 0.77 6.90
CA LEU A 104 43.81 0.96 6.00
C LEU A 104 43.50 2.45 5.77
N ALA A 105 43.41 3.25 6.83
CA ALA A 105 43.13 4.68 6.73
C ALA A 105 44.23 5.41 5.94
N ASP A 106 45.49 5.10 6.26
CA ASP A 106 46.67 5.66 5.58
C ASP A 106 46.68 5.28 4.08
N LEU A 107 46.30 4.04 3.73
CA LEU A 107 46.23 3.57 2.34
C LEU A 107 45.07 4.22 1.57
N VAL A 108 43.90 4.39 2.18
CA VAL A 108 42.75 5.08 1.56
C VAL A 108 43.12 6.55 1.31
N HIS A 109 43.63 7.26 2.32
CA HIS A 109 44.08 8.66 2.18
C HIS A 109 45.12 8.80 1.04
N ALA A 110 46.13 7.94 1.01
CA ALA A 110 47.16 7.96 -0.02
C ALA A 110 46.69 7.58 -1.44
N SER A 111 45.53 6.91 -1.58
CA SER A 111 45.03 6.40 -2.87
C SER A 111 43.80 7.14 -3.41
N MET A 112 42.97 7.70 -2.53
CA MET A 112 41.70 8.35 -2.84
C MET A 112 41.56 9.76 -2.24
N GLY A 113 42.62 10.30 -1.60
CA GLY A 113 42.64 11.65 -1.06
C GLY A 113 42.07 11.76 0.36
N ALA A 114 42.11 12.98 0.89
CA ALA A 114 41.73 13.28 2.27
C ALA A 114 40.25 13.01 2.57
N PHE A 115 39.98 12.37 3.71
CA PHE A 115 38.64 12.20 4.25
C PHE A 115 37.97 13.55 4.51
N GLY A 116 36.64 13.59 4.42
CA GLY A 116 35.89 14.84 4.50
C GLY A 116 36.01 15.77 3.29
N SER A 117 36.76 15.39 2.27
CA SER A 117 36.93 16.10 1.00
C SER A 117 36.77 15.16 -0.22
N ILE A 118 35.94 14.11 -0.07
CA ILE A 118 35.65 13.14 -1.14
C ILE A 118 34.20 13.32 -1.61
N ASP A 119 34.05 14.01 -2.73
CA ASP A 119 32.78 14.37 -3.35
C ASP A 119 32.09 13.12 -3.95
N VAL A 120 31.13 12.50 -3.23
CA VAL A 120 30.41 11.29 -3.71
C VAL A 120 29.10 11.66 -4.41
N LYS A 121 28.98 11.39 -5.71
CA LYS A 121 27.85 11.86 -6.54
C LYS A 121 27.28 10.77 -7.45
N HIS A 122 25.95 10.67 -7.55
CA HIS A 122 25.29 9.72 -8.47
C HIS A 122 25.68 9.98 -9.93
N ASN A 123 26.03 8.92 -10.65
CA ASN A 123 26.44 8.94 -12.05
C ASN A 123 25.36 8.38 -12.99
N GLN A 124 25.15 9.01 -14.15
CA GLN A 124 24.06 8.63 -15.06
C GLN A 124 24.48 7.53 -16.05
N LYS A 125 23.51 6.71 -16.46
CA LYS A 125 23.63 5.71 -17.52
C LYS A 125 23.95 6.39 -18.86
N PRO A 126 24.95 5.94 -19.64
CA PRO A 126 25.21 6.50 -20.97
C PRO A 126 24.09 6.15 -21.96
N LEU A 127 23.63 7.13 -22.73
CA LEU A 127 22.51 6.94 -23.68
C LEU A 127 22.73 5.80 -24.68
N ALA A 128 23.97 5.59 -25.16
CA ALA A 128 24.30 4.48 -26.06
C ALA A 128 24.13 3.09 -25.40
N LEU A 129 24.37 2.99 -24.09
CA LEU A 129 24.17 1.77 -23.31
C LEU A 129 22.67 1.51 -23.05
N GLU A 130 21.88 2.56 -22.78
CA GLU A 130 20.43 2.46 -22.66
C GLU A 130 19.78 2.04 -24.00
N GLN A 131 20.24 2.60 -25.12
CA GLN A 131 19.80 2.22 -26.46
C GLN A 131 20.18 0.78 -26.82
N TYR A 132 21.38 0.32 -26.44
CA TYR A 132 21.77 -1.09 -26.57
C TYR A 132 20.83 -2.02 -25.82
N TYR A 133 20.60 -1.71 -24.53
CA TYR A 133 19.72 -2.49 -23.65
C TYR A 133 18.28 -2.58 -24.19
N LEU A 134 17.71 -1.45 -24.63
CA LEU A 134 16.38 -1.41 -25.23
C LEU A 134 16.32 -2.17 -26.55
N SER A 135 17.38 -2.14 -27.38
CA SER A 135 17.47 -2.92 -28.61
C SER A 135 17.51 -4.42 -28.32
N TYR A 136 18.34 -4.86 -27.37
CA TYR A 136 18.41 -6.24 -26.90
C TYR A 136 17.04 -6.74 -26.39
N TYR A 137 16.35 -5.95 -25.56
CA TYR A 137 15.01 -6.29 -25.06
C TYR A 137 13.94 -6.34 -26.14
N LYS A 138 14.05 -5.50 -27.17
CA LYS A 138 13.10 -5.44 -28.30
C LYS A 138 13.29 -6.57 -29.31
N HIS A 139 14.52 -7.05 -29.51
CA HIS A 139 14.86 -7.97 -30.59
C HIS A 139 15.28 -9.37 -30.14
N ILE A 140 16.05 -9.52 -29.06
CA ILE A 140 16.59 -10.82 -28.64
C ILE A 140 15.64 -11.55 -27.69
N VAL A 141 15.09 -10.83 -26.70
CA VAL A 141 14.19 -11.44 -25.70
C VAL A 141 12.94 -12.07 -26.34
N PRO A 142 12.20 -11.45 -27.28
CA PRO A 142 11.01 -12.05 -27.86
C PRO A 142 11.29 -13.33 -28.66
N SER A 143 12.43 -13.42 -29.34
CA SER A 143 12.79 -14.55 -30.19
C SER A 143 13.03 -15.85 -29.41
N ILE A 144 13.48 -15.76 -28.16
CA ILE A 144 13.55 -16.90 -27.23
C ILE A 144 12.19 -17.57 -27.09
N TRP A 145 11.12 -16.77 -27.01
CA TRP A 145 9.76 -17.22 -26.73
C TRP A 145 8.93 -17.53 -27.99
N ALA A 146 9.35 -17.00 -29.14
CA ALA A 146 8.79 -17.34 -30.45
C ALA A 146 9.05 -18.81 -30.84
N ASN A 147 10.13 -19.41 -30.34
CA ASN A 147 10.49 -20.81 -30.60
C ASN A 147 10.35 -21.66 -29.33
N LYS A 148 9.33 -22.53 -29.29
CA LYS A 148 9.01 -23.38 -28.12
C LYS A 148 10.17 -24.28 -27.66
N SER A 149 11.06 -24.71 -28.56
CA SER A 149 12.25 -25.49 -28.19
C SER A 149 13.29 -24.62 -27.49
N LEU A 150 13.48 -23.40 -28.01
CA LEU A 150 14.43 -22.41 -27.48
C LEU A 150 13.99 -21.90 -26.10
N SER A 151 12.70 -21.60 -25.92
CA SER A 151 12.14 -21.24 -24.62
C SER A 151 12.30 -22.36 -23.60
N TYR A 152 12.02 -23.62 -23.98
CA TYR A 152 12.22 -24.77 -23.09
C TYR A 152 13.69 -24.89 -22.65
N MET A 153 14.63 -24.85 -23.60
CA MET A 153 16.06 -24.85 -23.29
C MET A 153 16.47 -23.69 -22.37
N TYR A 154 15.96 -22.48 -22.60
CA TYR A 154 16.26 -21.31 -21.77
C TYR A 154 15.68 -21.42 -20.35
N THR A 155 14.42 -21.88 -20.22
CA THR A 155 13.77 -22.04 -18.91
C THR A 155 14.38 -23.12 -18.03
N MET A 156 15.09 -24.09 -18.62
CA MET A 156 15.82 -25.15 -17.90
C MET A 156 17.20 -24.74 -17.38
N ILE A 157 17.69 -23.54 -17.72
CA ILE A 157 18.95 -23.02 -17.17
C ILE A 157 18.71 -22.57 -15.73
N SER A 158 19.58 -22.96 -14.80
CA SER A 158 19.59 -22.48 -13.41
C SER A 158 20.31 -21.13 -13.28
N PRO A 159 19.96 -20.27 -12.31
CA PRO A 159 20.84 -19.18 -11.88
C PRO A 159 22.12 -19.74 -11.22
N LEU A 160 23.19 -18.97 -11.22
CA LEU A 160 24.50 -19.33 -10.65
C LEU A 160 24.85 -18.38 -9.49
N ALA A 161 25.27 -18.89 -8.33
CA ALA A 161 25.50 -18.07 -7.13
C ALA A 161 26.85 -18.39 -6.46
N THR A 162 27.95 -18.08 -7.16
CA THR A 162 29.33 -18.45 -6.79
C THR A 162 30.13 -17.26 -6.27
N THR A 163 31.17 -17.55 -5.50
CA THR A 163 32.23 -16.60 -5.15
C THR A 163 33.12 -16.29 -6.36
N VAL A 164 33.47 -15.02 -6.55
CA VAL A 164 34.12 -14.49 -7.76
C VAL A 164 35.18 -13.44 -7.42
N SER A 165 36.28 -13.44 -8.17
CA SER A 165 37.37 -12.47 -8.01
C SER A 165 38.23 -12.38 -9.28
N PRO A 166 38.60 -11.17 -9.75
CA PRO A 166 39.53 -11.01 -10.86
C PRO A 166 40.85 -11.76 -10.61
N GLN A 167 41.30 -12.58 -11.57
CA GLN A 167 42.56 -13.32 -11.42
C GLN A 167 43.77 -12.45 -11.06
N LYS A 168 43.81 -11.19 -11.53
CA LYS A 168 44.88 -10.22 -11.24
C LYS A 168 45.00 -9.84 -9.76
N TRP A 169 43.94 -9.99 -8.98
CA TRP A 169 43.93 -9.66 -7.55
C TRP A 169 44.42 -10.83 -6.68
N ARG A 170 44.49 -12.05 -7.22
CA ARG A 170 44.81 -13.27 -6.46
C ARG A 170 46.32 -13.46 -6.30
N GLY A 171 46.76 -13.87 -5.12
CA GLY A 171 48.15 -14.27 -4.84
C GLY A 171 48.30 -14.95 -3.49
N ALA A 172 49.32 -15.79 -3.34
CA ALA A 172 49.50 -16.66 -2.16
C ALA A 172 49.69 -15.91 -0.83
N ASN A 173 50.21 -14.68 -0.89
CA ASN A 173 50.45 -13.82 0.28
C ASN A 173 49.48 -12.63 0.36
N MET A 174 48.36 -12.67 -0.38
CA MET A 174 47.41 -11.56 -0.45
C MET A 174 46.39 -11.62 0.69
N THR A 175 46.15 -10.48 1.33
CA THR A 175 45.00 -10.27 2.21
C THR A 175 44.34 -8.93 1.90
N TYR A 176 43.06 -8.77 2.18
CA TYR A 176 42.23 -7.67 1.69
C TYR A 176 41.43 -7.05 2.84
N PHE A 177 41.28 -5.73 2.82
CA PHE A 177 40.49 -4.98 3.79
C PHE A 177 39.06 -4.76 3.30
N GLY A 178 38.85 -4.49 2.01
CA GLY A 178 37.50 -4.39 1.40
C GLY A 178 37.46 -3.61 0.10
N GLY A 179 36.31 -3.64 -0.57
CA GLY A 179 35.97 -2.78 -1.72
C GLY A 179 35.21 -1.49 -1.35
N ASN A 180 34.98 -1.24 -0.05
CA ASN A 180 34.37 -0.01 0.45
C ASN A 180 35.41 0.88 1.16
N PRO A 181 35.74 2.08 0.64
CA PRO A 181 36.73 2.98 1.24
C PRO A 181 36.27 3.61 2.56
N MET A 182 34.99 3.53 2.90
CA MET A 182 34.43 4.10 4.14
C MET A 182 34.60 3.19 5.36
N CYS A 183 34.93 1.90 5.17
CA CYS A 183 34.99 0.91 6.24
C CYS A 183 36.36 0.83 6.94
N LEU A 184 36.78 1.94 7.55
CA LEU A 184 38.14 2.12 8.11
C LEU A 184 38.51 1.19 9.29
N SER A 185 37.51 0.51 9.88
CA SER A 185 37.70 -0.48 10.95
C SER A 185 37.91 -1.92 10.44
N ASN A 186 37.84 -2.16 9.13
CA ASN A 186 38.03 -3.48 8.55
C ASN A 186 39.44 -4.04 8.79
N ARG A 187 39.54 -5.37 8.86
CA ARG A 187 40.79 -6.11 9.11
C ARG A 187 41.21 -6.86 7.85
N PRO A 188 42.51 -7.21 7.69
CA PRO A 188 42.97 -7.98 6.55
C PRO A 188 42.44 -9.43 6.63
N VAL A 189 41.64 -9.84 5.64
CA VAL A 189 41.08 -11.19 5.48
C VAL A 189 41.63 -11.87 4.22
N PRO A 190 41.64 -13.22 4.12
CA PRO A 190 42.30 -13.93 3.01
C PRO A 190 41.50 -13.94 1.69
N TYR A 191 40.33 -13.31 1.64
CA TYR A 191 39.43 -13.30 0.48
C TYR A 191 39.07 -11.87 0.04
N VAL A 192 38.80 -11.70 -1.26
CA VAL A 192 38.29 -10.46 -1.83
C VAL A 192 36.84 -10.24 -1.37
N GLN A 193 36.48 -9.00 -1.03
CA GLN A 193 35.11 -8.60 -0.65
C GLN A 193 34.44 -7.82 -1.81
N ASP A 194 33.11 -7.74 -1.84
CA ASP A 194 32.39 -6.93 -2.86
C ASP A 194 32.67 -5.41 -2.68
N GLN A 195 32.15 -4.62 -3.60
CA GLN A 195 32.26 -3.16 -3.65
C GLN A 195 31.35 -2.47 -2.60
N PHE A 196 31.56 -1.18 -2.38
CA PHE A 196 30.70 -0.37 -1.50
C PHE A 196 29.21 -0.51 -1.81
N GLY A 197 28.36 -0.37 -0.79
CA GLY A 197 26.93 -0.23 -0.93
C GLY A 197 26.35 0.84 -0.01
N PHE A 198 25.26 1.48 -0.44
CA PHE A 198 24.54 2.49 0.34
C PHE A 198 24.09 1.99 1.73
N TYR A 199 23.84 0.69 1.87
CA TYR A 199 23.38 0.03 3.09
C TYR A 199 24.51 -0.52 3.98
N ASP A 200 25.80 -0.31 3.63
CA ASP A 200 26.92 -0.85 4.40
C ASP A 200 27.04 -0.22 5.79
N SER A 201 27.03 -1.09 6.81
CA SER A 201 27.27 -0.77 8.22
C SER A 201 28.73 -0.96 8.65
N CYS A 202 29.58 -1.51 7.77
CA CYS A 202 30.96 -1.93 8.06
C CYS A 202 31.11 -2.92 9.25
N ALA A 203 30.02 -3.59 9.67
CA ALA A 203 30.01 -4.46 10.84
C ALA A 203 30.51 -5.90 10.57
N SER A 204 30.56 -6.33 9.30
CA SER A 204 30.94 -7.68 8.89
C SER A 204 31.65 -7.69 7.54
N GLN A 205 32.69 -8.51 7.42
CA GLN A 205 33.45 -8.72 6.18
C GLN A 205 33.04 -10.07 5.56
N THR A 206 32.74 -10.09 4.26
CA THR A 206 32.18 -11.26 3.54
C THR A 206 32.85 -11.46 2.18
N GLU A 207 33.05 -12.71 1.74
CA GLU A 207 33.66 -12.97 0.42
C GLU A 207 32.76 -12.49 -0.72
N SER A 208 33.39 -11.87 -1.73
CA SER A 208 32.80 -11.43 -2.99
C SER A 208 32.05 -12.57 -3.68
N ARG A 209 30.72 -12.52 -3.60
CA ARG A 209 29.80 -13.51 -4.17
C ARG A 209 28.83 -12.82 -5.13
N MET A 210 28.68 -13.36 -6.33
CA MET A 210 27.78 -12.80 -7.34
C MET A 210 26.62 -13.76 -7.62
N ALA A 211 25.40 -13.26 -7.46
CA ALA A 211 24.17 -13.92 -7.88
C ALA A 211 23.89 -13.58 -9.36
N LEU A 212 24.19 -14.53 -10.25
CA LEU A 212 24.00 -14.40 -11.69
C LEU A 212 22.63 -14.94 -12.10
N SER A 213 21.72 -14.02 -12.44
CA SER A 213 20.40 -14.37 -12.97
C SER A 213 20.50 -14.92 -14.40
N ARG A 214 19.49 -15.68 -14.81
CA ARG A 214 19.39 -16.22 -16.18
C ARG A 214 19.38 -15.12 -17.26
N HIS A 215 18.92 -13.93 -16.89
CA HIS A 215 18.84 -12.77 -17.78
C HIS A 215 20.19 -12.04 -17.86
N SER A 216 20.86 -11.80 -16.73
CA SER A 216 22.18 -11.16 -16.71
C SER A 216 23.27 -12.05 -17.33
N MET A 217 23.23 -13.38 -17.13
CA MET A 217 24.11 -14.31 -17.84
C MET A 217 23.89 -14.31 -19.36
N LEU A 218 22.63 -14.32 -19.82
CA LEU A 218 22.32 -14.29 -21.26
C LEU A 218 22.78 -12.98 -21.89
N PHE A 219 22.48 -11.84 -21.26
CA PHE A 219 22.92 -10.52 -21.72
C PHE A 219 24.44 -10.40 -21.78
N ALA A 220 25.15 -10.85 -20.73
CA ALA A 220 26.60 -10.77 -20.67
C ALA A 220 27.30 -11.69 -21.69
N LEU A 221 26.84 -12.93 -21.87
CA LEU A 221 27.37 -13.79 -22.95
C LEU A 221 27.00 -13.28 -24.34
N TRP A 222 25.78 -12.76 -24.55
CA TRP A 222 25.36 -12.16 -25.82
C TRP A 222 26.24 -10.96 -26.18
N THR A 223 26.47 -10.05 -25.23
CA THR A 223 27.31 -8.85 -25.41
C THR A 223 28.76 -9.25 -25.72
N ILE A 224 29.32 -10.23 -24.99
CA ILE A 224 30.69 -10.68 -25.23
C ILE A 224 30.84 -11.41 -26.57
N ARG A 225 29.90 -12.28 -26.96
CA ARG A 225 29.92 -13.00 -28.24
C ARG A 225 30.04 -12.05 -29.43
N HIS A 226 29.43 -10.86 -29.33
CA HIS A 226 29.41 -9.81 -30.34
C HIS A 226 30.50 -8.74 -30.18
N SER A 227 31.29 -8.79 -29.10
CA SER A 227 32.48 -7.95 -28.95
C SER A 227 33.59 -8.40 -29.91
N SER A 228 34.54 -7.51 -30.21
CA SER A 228 35.61 -7.77 -31.18
C SER A 228 36.47 -9.01 -30.90
N HIS A 229 36.57 -9.45 -29.64
CA HIS A 229 37.46 -10.56 -29.22
C HIS A 229 36.88 -11.35 -28.02
N PRO A 230 35.90 -12.25 -28.22
CA PRO A 230 35.29 -13.02 -27.13
C PRO A 230 36.28 -13.99 -26.46
N PRO A 231 36.53 -13.89 -25.13
CA PRO A 231 37.28 -14.91 -24.40
C PRO A 231 36.51 -16.25 -24.33
N PRO A 232 37.21 -17.40 -24.39
CA PRO A 232 36.56 -18.71 -24.31
C PRO A 232 35.99 -18.97 -22.91
N ILE A 233 34.86 -19.69 -22.84
CA ILE A 233 34.09 -20.01 -21.61
C ILE A 233 34.98 -20.45 -20.44
N LYS A 234 35.99 -21.29 -20.68
CA LYS A 234 36.93 -21.75 -19.63
C LYS A 234 37.67 -20.61 -18.92
N LYS A 235 38.01 -19.52 -19.62
CA LYS A 235 38.63 -18.32 -19.01
C LYS A 235 37.64 -17.45 -18.24
N LEU A 236 36.35 -17.50 -18.59
CA LEU A 236 35.29 -16.84 -17.83
C LEU A 236 35.10 -17.56 -16.48
N CYS A 237 34.87 -18.88 -16.51
CA CYS A 237 34.69 -19.65 -15.28
C CYS A 237 35.94 -19.66 -14.39
N GLN A 238 37.14 -19.49 -14.95
CA GLN A 238 38.37 -19.27 -14.17
C GLN A 238 38.38 -18.00 -13.29
N GLN A 239 37.35 -17.14 -13.36
CA GLN A 239 37.16 -16.02 -12.42
C GLN A 239 36.33 -16.37 -11.17
N THR A 240 35.82 -17.61 -11.02
CA THR A 240 35.32 -18.11 -9.72
C THR A 240 36.47 -18.40 -8.76
N THR A 241 36.24 -18.36 -7.44
CA THR A 241 37.28 -18.69 -6.44
C THR A 241 37.26 -20.16 -6.00
N SER A 242 36.13 -20.86 -6.13
CA SER A 242 35.97 -22.28 -5.80
C SER A 242 35.98 -23.19 -7.04
N ASP A 243 36.46 -24.43 -6.86
CA ASP A 243 36.43 -25.48 -7.88
C ASP A 243 34.99 -25.91 -8.22
N GLU A 244 34.10 -25.98 -7.22
CA GLU A 244 32.68 -26.26 -7.38
C GLU A 244 32.00 -25.23 -8.30
N GLY A 245 32.18 -23.93 -8.00
CA GLY A 245 31.66 -22.84 -8.83
C GLY A 245 32.27 -22.79 -10.23
N TYR A 246 33.53 -23.22 -10.40
CA TYR A 246 34.16 -23.39 -11.72
C TYR A 246 33.43 -24.47 -12.54
N HIS A 247 33.10 -25.61 -11.92
CA HIS A 247 32.38 -26.70 -12.58
C HIS A 247 30.92 -26.35 -12.89
N GLU A 248 30.17 -25.74 -11.96
CA GLU A 248 28.81 -25.24 -12.21
C GLU A 248 28.78 -24.23 -13.36
N CYS A 249 29.70 -23.27 -13.35
CA CYS A 249 29.84 -22.27 -14.41
C CYS A 249 30.07 -22.90 -15.79
N LEU A 250 30.94 -23.92 -15.88
CA LEU A 250 31.19 -24.59 -17.16
C LEU A 250 29.94 -25.28 -17.72
N GLU A 251 29.15 -25.94 -16.86
CA GLU A 251 27.91 -26.60 -17.29
C GLU A 251 26.88 -25.57 -17.77
N ILE A 252 26.56 -24.59 -16.92
CA ILE A 252 25.54 -23.56 -17.19
C ILE A 252 25.91 -22.77 -18.45
N PHE A 253 27.17 -22.34 -18.60
CA PHE A 253 27.57 -21.52 -19.75
C PHE A 253 27.66 -22.35 -21.04
N THR A 254 27.96 -23.66 -20.96
CA THR A 254 27.89 -24.55 -22.12
C THR A 254 26.45 -24.72 -22.60
N ASN A 255 25.51 -24.94 -21.68
CA ASN A 255 24.07 -25.05 -21.98
C ASN A 255 23.52 -23.73 -22.55
N LEU A 256 23.87 -22.59 -21.95
CA LEU A 256 23.50 -21.25 -22.41
C LEU A 256 24.11 -20.90 -23.79
N THR A 257 25.32 -21.42 -24.08
CA THR A 257 25.91 -21.30 -25.43
C THR A 257 25.12 -22.09 -26.48
N GLY A 258 24.45 -23.19 -26.10
CA GLY A 258 23.49 -23.89 -26.95
C GLY A 258 22.30 -23.01 -27.35
N VAL A 259 21.75 -22.23 -26.41
CA VAL A 259 20.68 -21.23 -26.65
C VAL A 259 21.18 -20.11 -27.57
N LEU A 260 22.37 -19.56 -27.31
CA LEU A 260 22.98 -18.51 -28.14
C LEU A 260 23.22 -18.97 -29.59
N ASN A 261 23.69 -20.20 -29.79
CA ASN A 261 23.91 -20.79 -31.12
C ASN A 261 22.62 -21.04 -31.93
N LEU A 262 21.45 -20.91 -31.32
CA LEU A 262 20.16 -20.96 -32.01
C LEU A 262 19.65 -19.54 -32.34
N LEU A 263 19.83 -18.56 -31.44
CA LEU A 263 19.52 -17.15 -31.69
C LEU A 263 20.36 -16.54 -32.82
N ASP A 264 21.63 -16.95 -32.94
CA ASP A 264 22.59 -16.47 -33.96
C ASP A 264 22.19 -16.74 -35.42
N LYS A 265 21.18 -17.60 -35.66
CA LYS A 265 20.81 -18.07 -37.01
C LYS A 265 19.82 -17.19 -37.74
N ASP A 266 19.16 -16.28 -37.04
CA ASP A 266 18.06 -15.47 -37.56
C ASP A 266 18.52 -14.07 -38.08
N ASP A 267 19.85 -13.85 -38.17
CA ASP A 267 20.50 -12.66 -38.75
C ASP A 267 20.03 -11.32 -38.14
N TYR A 268 19.87 -11.29 -36.81
CA TYR A 268 19.58 -10.05 -36.09
C TYR A 268 20.74 -9.07 -36.20
N SER A 269 20.46 -7.84 -36.64
CA SER A 269 21.46 -6.78 -36.74
C SER A 269 22.16 -6.55 -35.40
N ASN A 270 23.47 -6.85 -35.34
CA ASN A 270 24.27 -6.79 -34.11
C ASN A 270 24.08 -5.44 -33.40
N PRO A 271 23.49 -5.41 -32.18
CA PRO A 271 23.25 -4.15 -31.49
C PRO A 271 24.52 -3.53 -30.91
N TYR A 272 25.65 -4.26 -30.82
CA TYR A 272 26.89 -3.78 -30.23
C TYR A 272 27.59 -2.80 -31.18
N THR A 273 27.58 -1.50 -30.84
CA THR A 273 28.14 -0.43 -31.68
C THR A 273 29.48 0.09 -31.15
N ILE A 274 30.27 0.68 -32.06
CA ILE A 274 31.49 1.43 -31.70
C ILE A 274 31.15 2.61 -30.76
N GLU A 275 29.94 3.17 -30.84
CA GLU A 275 29.47 4.23 -29.96
C GLU A 275 29.26 3.73 -28.52
N MET A 276 28.74 2.52 -28.34
CA MET A 276 28.62 1.86 -27.03
C MET A 276 29.99 1.54 -26.44
N GLU A 277 30.93 1.02 -27.23
CA GLU A 277 32.30 0.74 -26.76
C GLU A 277 33.01 2.03 -26.33
N ASN A 278 32.92 3.10 -27.12
CA ASN A 278 33.43 4.42 -26.78
C ASN A 278 32.75 5.01 -25.52
N ALA A 279 31.44 4.83 -25.36
CA ALA A 279 30.72 5.30 -24.18
C ALA A 279 31.17 4.58 -22.90
N MET A 280 31.40 3.26 -22.94
CA MET A 280 31.93 2.50 -21.80
C MET A 280 33.39 2.84 -21.48
N ASN A 281 34.22 3.01 -22.51
CA ASN A 281 35.61 3.48 -22.34
C ASN A 281 35.66 4.89 -21.73
N THR A 282 34.70 5.77 -22.09
CA THR A 282 34.59 7.13 -21.52
C THR A 282 34.03 7.12 -20.09
N LEU A 283 33.14 6.17 -19.77
CA LEU A 283 32.60 5.98 -18.42
C LEU A 283 33.68 5.52 -17.42
N ASN A 284 34.67 4.75 -17.88
CA ASN A 284 35.78 4.22 -17.07
C ASN A 284 35.30 3.57 -15.74
N LEU A 285 34.31 2.69 -15.86
CA LEU A 285 33.66 2.04 -14.73
C LEU A 285 34.62 1.07 -14.04
N THR A 286 34.92 1.29 -12.77
CA THR A 286 35.98 0.60 -12.02
C THR A 286 35.44 -0.10 -10.76
N MET A 287 36.17 -1.13 -10.37
CA MET A 287 36.13 -1.76 -9.05
C MET A 287 37.45 -1.50 -8.34
N ILE A 288 37.40 -1.45 -7.01
CA ILE A 288 38.55 -1.27 -6.13
C ILE A 288 38.63 -2.36 -5.05
N GLN A 289 39.83 -2.54 -4.50
CA GLN A 289 40.08 -3.37 -3.33
C GLN A 289 41.32 -2.87 -2.59
N PHE A 290 41.21 -2.61 -1.30
CA PHE A 290 42.35 -2.28 -0.44
C PHE A 290 42.98 -3.58 0.07
N ALA A 291 44.30 -3.73 -0.04
CA ALA A 291 44.98 -5.00 0.23
C ALA A 291 46.40 -4.87 0.79
N LEU A 292 46.93 -6.00 1.28
CA LEU A 292 48.34 -6.21 1.64
C LEU A 292 48.90 -7.36 0.79
N ASN A 293 50.09 -7.17 0.23
CA ASN A 293 50.91 -8.28 -0.28
C ASN A 293 51.98 -8.60 0.77
N ALA A 294 51.77 -9.68 1.54
CA ALA A 294 52.45 -10.03 2.79
C ALA A 294 52.38 -8.93 3.87
N SER A 295 53.04 -7.79 3.65
CA SER A 295 53.04 -6.64 4.55
C SER A 295 53.15 -5.28 3.84
N THR A 296 53.23 -5.23 2.50
CA THR A 296 53.21 -3.96 1.77
C THR A 296 51.76 -3.59 1.41
N PRO A 297 51.25 -2.42 1.83
CA PRO A 297 49.95 -1.92 1.43
C PRO A 297 49.87 -1.66 -0.06
N ILE A 298 48.77 -2.07 -0.68
CA ILE A 298 48.53 -1.95 -2.11
C ILE A 298 47.06 -1.65 -2.39
N PHE A 299 46.83 -0.65 -3.25
CA PHE A 299 45.52 -0.33 -3.79
C PHE A 299 45.34 -1.07 -5.11
N LEU A 300 44.34 -1.94 -5.19
CA LEU A 300 44.02 -2.71 -6.39
C LEU A 300 42.84 -2.06 -7.11
N THR A 301 42.98 -1.88 -8.42
CA THR A 301 41.91 -1.44 -9.32
C THR A 301 41.66 -2.51 -10.38
N GLN A 302 40.44 -2.57 -10.89
CA GLN A 302 40.05 -3.41 -12.04
C GLN A 302 38.93 -2.70 -12.80
N SER A 303 39.04 -2.54 -14.11
CA SER A 303 37.90 -2.08 -14.91
C SER A 303 36.80 -3.14 -14.91
N VAL A 304 35.55 -2.72 -14.73
CA VAL A 304 34.38 -3.60 -14.80
C VAL A 304 34.31 -4.25 -16.18
N VAL A 305 34.49 -3.46 -17.24
CA VAL A 305 34.62 -3.95 -18.63
C VAL A 305 35.95 -3.49 -19.22
N ALA A 306 36.72 -4.42 -19.79
CA ALA A 306 37.96 -4.13 -20.50
C ALA A 306 38.14 -5.06 -21.71
N MET A 307 38.77 -4.52 -22.76
CA MET A 307 39.13 -5.29 -23.97
C MET A 307 40.07 -6.45 -23.61
N TYR A 308 39.81 -7.64 -24.16
CA TYR A 308 40.53 -8.90 -23.92
C TYR A 308 40.48 -9.48 -22.48
N ASP A 309 39.85 -8.80 -21.51
CA ASP A 309 39.81 -9.26 -20.12
C ASP A 309 38.66 -10.27 -19.89
N PRO A 310 38.93 -11.50 -19.40
CA PRO A 310 37.87 -12.45 -19.05
C PRO A 310 36.97 -11.98 -17.90
N TRP A 311 37.39 -11.02 -17.07
CA TRP A 311 36.53 -10.44 -16.03
C TRP A 311 35.30 -9.75 -16.61
N SER A 312 35.40 -9.21 -17.83
CA SER A 312 34.33 -8.45 -18.50
C SER A 312 33.00 -9.18 -18.61
N PHE A 313 32.95 -10.51 -18.44
CA PHE A 313 31.67 -11.23 -18.34
C PHE A 313 30.90 -10.85 -17.07
N PHE A 314 31.56 -10.97 -15.91
CA PHE A 314 30.96 -10.58 -14.63
C PHE A 314 30.69 -9.08 -14.63
N GLY A 315 31.56 -8.29 -15.25
CA GLY A 315 31.32 -6.87 -15.49
C GLY A 315 30.07 -6.56 -16.32
N TRP A 316 29.84 -7.25 -17.43
CA TRP A 316 28.61 -7.07 -18.23
C TRP A 316 27.36 -7.54 -17.49
N ALA A 317 27.47 -8.52 -16.58
CA ALA A 317 26.38 -8.86 -15.67
C ALA A 317 26.14 -7.75 -14.63
N MET A 318 27.17 -7.18 -14.00
CA MET A 318 27.03 -6.03 -13.09
C MET A 318 26.43 -4.80 -13.81
N VAL A 319 26.78 -4.58 -15.08
CA VAL A 319 26.21 -3.52 -15.92
C VAL A 319 24.74 -3.81 -16.28
N TYR A 320 24.35 -5.07 -16.47
CA TYR A 320 22.94 -5.45 -16.59
C TYR A 320 22.17 -5.17 -15.29
N ASP A 321 22.73 -5.56 -14.14
CA ASP A 321 22.14 -5.30 -12.82
C ASP A 321 21.93 -3.79 -12.61
N TRP A 322 22.92 -2.96 -12.98
CA TRP A 322 22.81 -1.49 -12.97
C TRP A 322 21.72 -0.99 -13.93
N LEU A 323 21.59 -1.59 -15.12
CA LEU A 323 20.56 -1.24 -16.09
C LEU A 323 19.15 -1.51 -15.55
N GLN A 324 18.91 -2.59 -14.80
CA GLN A 324 17.67 -2.80 -14.04
C GLN A 324 17.49 -1.77 -12.93
N GLY A 325 18.54 -1.54 -12.15
CA GLY A 325 18.51 -0.76 -10.90
C GLY A 325 18.91 -1.56 -9.65
N ASP A 326 19.32 -2.83 -9.81
CA ASP A 326 19.76 -3.72 -8.73
C ASP A 326 21.21 -3.43 -8.26
N ARG A 327 21.92 -2.57 -9.01
CA ARG A 327 23.18 -1.90 -8.65
C ARG A 327 23.08 -0.42 -8.99
N GLU A 328 23.89 0.40 -8.33
CA GLU A 328 24.05 1.82 -8.63
C GLU A 328 25.49 2.14 -9.05
N VAL A 329 25.73 3.34 -9.59
CA VAL A 329 27.07 3.83 -9.93
C VAL A 329 27.25 5.24 -9.39
N PHE A 330 28.30 5.42 -8.59
CA PHE A 330 28.67 6.71 -8.00
C PHE A 330 30.09 7.07 -8.39
N ARG A 331 30.31 8.36 -8.67
CA ARG A 331 31.67 8.91 -8.83
C ARG A 331 32.13 9.46 -7.48
N PHE A 332 33.34 9.07 -7.09
CA PHE A 332 34.09 9.63 -5.97
C PHE A 332 35.09 10.60 -6.58
N GLU A 333 34.84 11.90 -6.47
CA GLU A 333 35.71 12.96 -6.96
C GLU A 333 36.63 13.42 -5.80
N SER A 334 37.95 13.47 -6.04
CA SER A 334 38.96 13.72 -5.00
C SER A 334 40.20 14.41 -5.57
N ASP A 335 41.07 14.93 -4.70
CA ASP A 335 42.38 15.49 -5.08
C ASP A 335 43.33 14.46 -5.74
N GLN A 336 43.12 13.15 -5.52
CA GLN A 336 43.89 12.08 -6.19
C GLN A 336 43.26 11.63 -7.53
N GLY A 337 42.09 12.15 -7.89
CA GLY A 337 41.38 11.85 -9.14
C GLY A 337 39.92 11.48 -8.96
N THR A 338 39.34 10.89 -10.00
CA THR A 338 37.92 10.48 -10.03
C THR A 338 37.79 8.97 -10.21
N PHE A 339 37.13 8.31 -9.25
CA PHE A 339 36.84 6.89 -9.29
C PHE A 339 35.35 6.68 -9.55
N VAL A 340 34.99 6.13 -10.71
CA VAL A 340 33.60 5.80 -11.06
C VAL A 340 33.36 4.37 -10.62
N LEU A 341 32.74 4.20 -9.44
CA LEU A 341 32.57 2.92 -8.77
C LEU A 341 31.13 2.39 -8.92
N ILE A 342 31.01 1.10 -9.20
CA ILE A 342 29.74 0.35 -9.16
C ILE A 342 29.52 -0.26 -7.77
N THR A 343 28.28 -0.26 -7.28
CA THR A 343 27.97 -0.83 -5.96
C THR A 343 27.97 -2.36 -5.95
N GLN A 344 27.97 -2.95 -4.75
CA GLN A 344 27.46 -4.32 -4.56
C GLN A 344 26.00 -4.46 -5.05
N PHE A 345 25.56 -5.70 -5.27
CA PHE A 345 24.18 -6.03 -5.66
C PHE A 345 23.23 -5.83 -4.47
N THR A 346 22.09 -5.18 -4.71
CA THR A 346 21.01 -5.02 -3.74
C THR A 346 19.80 -5.79 -4.25
N GLU A 347 19.32 -6.76 -3.46
CA GLU A 347 18.13 -7.53 -3.84
C GLU A 347 16.89 -6.63 -3.96
N PRO A 348 16.13 -6.70 -5.07
CA PRO A 348 14.89 -5.94 -5.22
C PRO A 348 13.88 -6.26 -4.12
N THR A 349 13.41 -5.23 -3.40
CA THR A 349 12.37 -5.40 -2.39
C THR A 349 11.06 -5.88 -3.04
N PRO A 350 10.56 -7.08 -2.73
CA PRO A 350 9.36 -7.61 -3.38
C PRO A 350 8.13 -6.86 -2.89
N PHE A 351 7.57 -5.99 -3.73
CA PHE A 351 6.33 -5.27 -3.44
C PHE A 351 5.13 -6.10 -3.94
N PRO A 352 4.30 -6.69 -3.06
CA PRO A 352 3.11 -7.42 -3.48
C PRO A 352 2.08 -6.44 -4.05
N ALA A 353 1.57 -6.72 -5.25
CA ALA A 353 0.52 -5.91 -5.85
C ALA A 353 -0.72 -5.89 -4.93
N ASN A 354 -1.09 -4.70 -4.43
CA ASN A 354 -2.13 -4.60 -3.41
C ASN A 354 -3.52 -4.84 -4.05
N PRO A 355 -4.27 -5.88 -3.64
CA PRO A 355 -5.53 -6.25 -4.29
C PRO A 355 -6.65 -5.24 -4.08
N LEU A 356 -6.49 -4.33 -3.10
CA LEU A 356 -7.41 -3.21 -2.88
C LEU A 356 -7.28 -2.14 -3.98
N GLU A 357 -6.22 -2.17 -4.79
CA GLU A 357 -5.77 -1.02 -5.62
C GLU A 357 -6.45 -0.97 -6.99
N LEU A 358 -7.37 -1.91 -7.18
CA LEU A 358 -8.34 -1.96 -8.25
C LEU A 358 -9.71 -1.78 -7.58
N PRO A 359 -10.36 -0.60 -7.70
CA PRO A 359 -11.56 -0.23 -6.95
C PRO A 359 -12.79 -0.91 -7.55
N GLN A 360 -12.84 -2.22 -7.34
CA GLN A 360 -13.99 -3.07 -7.48
C GLN A 360 -15.09 -2.55 -6.53
N GLN A 361 -15.86 -1.54 -6.95
CA GLN A 361 -16.97 -0.94 -6.17
C GLN A 361 -18.11 -0.39 -7.05
N ALA A 362 -17.80 0.42 -8.07
CA ALA A 362 -18.82 0.97 -8.98
C ALA A 362 -19.55 -0.10 -9.81
N CYS A 363 -18.89 -1.22 -10.08
CA CYS A 363 -19.41 -2.30 -10.92
C CYS A 363 -20.64 -3.03 -10.33
N THR A 364 -20.94 -2.90 -9.02
CA THR A 364 -22.01 -3.72 -8.38
C THR A 364 -23.28 -3.01 -7.97
N TYR A 365 -23.25 -1.70 -7.84
CA TYR A 365 -24.49 -0.97 -8.05
C TYR A 365 -24.96 -1.15 -9.51
N VAL A 366 -24.05 -1.51 -10.44
CA VAL A 366 -24.39 -2.00 -11.78
C VAL A 366 -24.89 -3.46 -11.81
N TRP A 367 -24.22 -4.50 -11.24
CA TRP A 367 -24.81 -5.87 -11.25
C TRP A 367 -25.83 -6.25 -10.22
N ILE A 368 -25.98 -5.63 -9.06
CA ILE A 368 -27.19 -5.90 -8.24
C ILE A 368 -28.42 -5.42 -9.03
N VAL A 369 -28.27 -4.36 -9.83
CA VAL A 369 -29.26 -3.95 -10.83
C VAL A 369 -29.34 -4.92 -12.01
N LEU A 370 -28.23 -5.50 -12.52
CA LEU A 370 -28.30 -6.61 -13.50
C LEU A 370 -29.05 -7.83 -12.93
N VAL A 371 -28.63 -8.43 -11.81
CA VAL A 371 -29.35 -9.48 -11.04
C VAL A 371 -30.83 -9.16 -10.95
N TYR A 372 -31.17 -8.04 -10.31
CA TYR A 372 -32.54 -7.71 -9.96
C TYR A 372 -33.42 -7.56 -11.21
N SER A 373 -32.99 -6.72 -12.16
CA SER A 373 -33.76 -6.48 -13.38
C SER A 373 -33.89 -7.75 -14.22
N SER A 374 -32.85 -8.58 -14.27
CA SER A 374 -32.84 -9.84 -15.02
C SER A 374 -33.70 -10.94 -14.40
N VAL A 375 -33.59 -11.18 -13.09
CA VAL A 375 -34.46 -12.14 -12.38
C VAL A 375 -35.91 -11.72 -12.47
N LEU A 376 -36.21 -10.43 -12.28
CA LEU A 376 -37.57 -9.91 -12.35
C LEU A 376 -38.16 -10.02 -13.76
N LEU A 377 -37.40 -9.63 -14.80
CA LEU A 377 -37.80 -9.86 -16.19
C LEU A 377 -38.06 -11.34 -16.47
N SER A 378 -37.22 -12.24 -15.94
CA SER A 378 -37.34 -13.69 -16.13
C SER A 378 -38.57 -14.29 -15.45
N LEU A 379 -38.87 -13.85 -14.23
CA LEU A 379 -40.06 -14.28 -13.49
C LEU A 379 -41.34 -13.76 -14.16
N VAL A 380 -41.38 -12.48 -14.53
CA VAL A 380 -42.52 -11.88 -15.23
C VAL A 380 -42.72 -12.52 -16.61
N ALA A 381 -41.63 -12.78 -17.34
CA ALA A 381 -41.65 -13.51 -18.61
C ALA A 381 -42.23 -14.92 -18.45
N PHE A 382 -41.76 -15.69 -17.47
CA PHE A 382 -42.25 -17.04 -17.21
C PHE A 382 -43.75 -17.04 -16.89
N VAL A 383 -44.23 -16.15 -16.01
CA VAL A 383 -45.64 -16.04 -15.66
C VAL A 383 -46.49 -15.62 -16.87
N VAL A 384 -46.03 -14.64 -17.66
CA VAL A 384 -46.70 -14.20 -18.91
C VAL A 384 -46.77 -15.32 -19.95
N LEU A 385 -45.71 -16.13 -20.09
CA LEU A 385 -45.68 -17.29 -20.99
C LEU A 385 -46.67 -18.39 -20.54
N VAL A 386 -46.61 -18.78 -19.26
CA VAL A 386 -47.52 -19.80 -18.70
C VAL A 386 -48.98 -19.39 -18.86
N VAL A 387 -49.34 -18.14 -18.53
CA VAL A 387 -50.71 -17.64 -18.69
C VAL A 387 -51.13 -17.55 -20.16
N SER A 388 -50.23 -17.19 -21.07
CA SER A 388 -50.51 -17.14 -22.52
C SER A 388 -50.78 -18.54 -23.11
N ILE A 389 -50.03 -19.55 -22.66
CA ILE A 389 -50.22 -20.96 -23.04
C ILE A 389 -51.55 -21.49 -22.49
N LEU A 390 -51.85 -21.24 -21.21
CA LEU A 390 -53.11 -21.66 -20.57
C LEU A 390 -54.34 -21.00 -21.22
N SER A 391 -54.22 -19.73 -21.65
CA SER A 391 -55.25 -19.01 -22.41
C SER A 391 -55.28 -19.33 -23.92
N ARG A 392 -54.61 -20.41 -24.34
CA ARG A 392 -54.62 -20.97 -25.72
C ARG A 392 -54.15 -19.98 -26.80
N CYS A 393 -53.32 -19.00 -26.43
CA CYS A 393 -52.70 -18.01 -27.33
C CYS A 393 -53.65 -17.30 -28.31
N GLN A 394 -54.95 -17.15 -28.00
CA GLN A 394 -55.94 -16.81 -29.04
C GLN A 394 -55.73 -15.45 -29.73
N GLU A 395 -55.19 -14.43 -29.04
CA GLU A 395 -54.89 -13.12 -29.65
C GLU A 395 -53.45 -12.59 -29.38
N CYS A 396 -52.65 -13.25 -28.54
CA CYS A 396 -51.52 -12.59 -27.84
C CYS A 396 -50.22 -12.41 -28.65
N GLY A 397 -50.09 -13.01 -29.85
CA GLY A 397 -48.78 -13.18 -30.51
C GLY A 397 -48.04 -11.88 -30.86
N HIS A 398 -48.75 -10.83 -31.26
CA HIS A 398 -48.15 -9.52 -31.55
C HIS A 398 -47.76 -8.77 -30.27
N ASP A 399 -48.64 -8.80 -29.27
CA ASP A 399 -48.42 -8.08 -28.01
C ASP A 399 -47.25 -8.69 -27.20
N LEU A 400 -46.99 -10.00 -27.31
CA LEU A 400 -45.81 -10.65 -26.71
C LEU A 400 -44.47 -10.14 -27.27
N ILE A 401 -44.41 -9.71 -28.54
CA ILE A 401 -43.20 -9.13 -29.15
C ILE A 401 -42.88 -7.74 -28.52
N LEU A 402 -43.86 -7.12 -27.87
CA LEU A 402 -43.73 -5.83 -27.18
C LEU A 402 -43.33 -5.96 -25.70
N PHE A 403 -43.03 -7.18 -25.21
CA PHE A 403 -42.68 -7.45 -23.81
C PHE A 403 -41.58 -6.51 -23.26
N HIS A 404 -40.45 -6.38 -23.96
CA HIS A 404 -39.34 -5.51 -23.55
C HIS A 404 -39.60 -4.00 -23.73
N ARG A 405 -40.78 -3.61 -24.23
CA ARG A 405 -41.22 -2.21 -24.38
C ARG A 405 -42.32 -1.81 -23.40
N VAL A 406 -42.93 -2.78 -22.71
CA VAL A 406 -44.04 -2.55 -21.77
C VAL A 406 -43.74 -3.18 -20.41
N ALA A 407 -43.58 -4.51 -20.35
CA ALA A 407 -43.40 -5.22 -19.08
C ALA A 407 -42.08 -4.84 -18.39
N SER A 408 -41.01 -4.62 -19.14
CA SER A 408 -39.72 -4.14 -18.62
C SER A 408 -39.85 -2.82 -17.86
N ILE A 409 -40.37 -1.80 -18.54
CA ILE A 409 -40.57 -0.43 -18.02
C ILE A 409 -41.51 -0.43 -16.81
N VAL A 410 -42.55 -1.27 -16.84
CA VAL A 410 -43.55 -1.34 -15.78
C VAL A 410 -43.04 -2.06 -14.53
N TRP A 411 -42.35 -3.20 -14.68
CA TRP A 411 -41.93 -4.02 -13.54
C TRP A 411 -40.53 -3.66 -13.02
N VAL A 412 -39.56 -3.34 -13.88
CA VAL A 412 -38.18 -3.00 -13.50
C VAL A 412 -38.00 -1.50 -13.26
N GLY A 413 -38.67 -0.66 -14.06
CA GLY A 413 -38.57 0.80 -13.96
C GLY A 413 -37.39 1.43 -14.75
N ARG A 414 -37.58 2.70 -15.13
CA ARG A 414 -36.68 3.46 -16.02
C ARG A 414 -35.21 3.56 -15.55
N PRO A 415 -34.89 3.83 -14.27
CA PRO A 415 -33.50 4.07 -13.86
C PRO A 415 -32.62 2.84 -14.00
N PHE A 416 -33.14 1.67 -13.61
CA PHE A 416 -32.45 0.40 -13.74
C PHE A 416 -32.24 0.01 -15.21
N LEU A 417 -33.26 0.19 -16.07
CA LEU A 417 -33.11 -0.03 -17.52
C LEU A 417 -32.08 0.92 -18.15
N ALA A 418 -32.03 2.19 -17.74
CA ALA A 418 -30.99 3.11 -18.19
C ALA A 418 -29.59 2.63 -17.78
N LEU A 419 -29.43 2.13 -16.55
CA LEU A 419 -28.17 1.57 -16.07
C LEU A 419 -27.74 0.32 -16.87
N ARG A 420 -28.69 -0.53 -17.32
CA ARG A 420 -28.41 -1.63 -18.27
C ARG A 420 -27.73 -1.14 -19.53
N GLY A 421 -28.35 -0.15 -20.17
CA GLY A 421 -27.86 0.42 -21.41
C GLY A 421 -26.48 1.07 -21.24
N PHE A 422 -26.28 1.86 -20.19
CA PHE A 422 -24.98 2.48 -19.94
C PHE A 422 -23.87 1.47 -19.64
N ALA A 423 -24.14 0.42 -18.85
CA ALA A 423 -23.16 -0.63 -18.57
C ALA A 423 -22.68 -1.33 -19.85
N ALA A 424 -23.60 -1.65 -20.77
CA ALA A 424 -23.26 -2.21 -22.07
C ALA A 424 -22.43 -1.24 -22.94
N LEU A 425 -22.77 0.06 -22.95
CA LEU A 425 -22.01 1.09 -23.67
C LEU A 425 -20.59 1.29 -23.10
N ILE A 426 -20.42 1.17 -21.78
CA ILE A 426 -19.10 1.20 -21.11
C ILE A 426 -18.26 -0.02 -21.51
N LEU A 427 -18.86 -1.21 -21.58
CA LEU A 427 -18.17 -2.44 -22.01
C LEU A 427 -17.70 -2.33 -23.48
N LEU A 428 -18.54 -1.83 -24.38
CA LEU A 428 -18.17 -1.50 -25.78
C LEU A 428 -17.16 -0.35 -25.89
N SER A 429 -16.93 0.40 -24.82
CA SER A 429 -15.93 1.47 -24.74
C SER A 429 -14.64 1.05 -24.03
N THR A 430 -14.50 -0.23 -23.71
CA THR A 430 -13.40 -0.83 -22.94
C THR A 430 -12.78 -1.99 -23.74
N SER A 431 -11.44 -2.09 -23.74
CA SER A 431 -10.70 -3.08 -24.53
C SER A 431 -10.86 -4.51 -23.99
N PRO A 432 -11.21 -5.51 -24.82
CA PRO A 432 -11.03 -6.91 -24.46
C PRO A 432 -9.54 -7.26 -24.44
N LEU A 433 -9.00 -7.47 -23.25
CA LEU A 433 -7.63 -7.95 -23.04
C LEU A 433 -7.68 -9.29 -22.30
N THR A 434 -6.96 -10.28 -22.81
CA THR A 434 -6.73 -11.57 -22.14
C THR A 434 -5.28 -11.64 -21.64
N PHE A 435 -5.08 -12.14 -20.43
CA PHE A 435 -3.74 -12.36 -19.86
C PHE A 435 -3.29 -13.77 -20.20
N MET A 436 -2.27 -13.87 -21.05
CA MET A 436 -1.80 -15.13 -21.60
C MET A 436 -0.40 -15.46 -21.06
N SER A 437 -0.26 -16.61 -20.40
CA SER A 437 1.01 -17.14 -19.90
C SER A 437 1.39 -18.39 -20.67
N GLU A 438 2.22 -18.23 -21.72
CA GLU A 438 2.67 -19.32 -22.59
C GLU A 438 4.18 -19.50 -22.55
N ASN A 439 4.63 -20.76 -22.57
CA ASN A 439 6.04 -21.20 -22.61
C ASN A 439 6.96 -20.68 -21.47
N GLY A 440 6.47 -19.83 -20.56
CA GLY A 440 7.24 -19.15 -19.52
C GLY A 440 7.15 -17.62 -19.54
N MET A 441 6.48 -17.03 -20.54
CA MET A 441 6.21 -15.59 -20.62
C MET A 441 4.74 -15.27 -20.38
N SER A 442 4.50 -14.26 -19.56
CA SER A 442 3.20 -13.62 -19.38
C SER A 442 3.10 -12.33 -20.21
N LYS A 443 2.00 -12.16 -20.94
CA LYS A 443 1.67 -10.92 -21.66
C LYS A 443 0.16 -10.70 -21.73
N PHE A 444 -0.25 -9.45 -21.91
CA PHE A 444 -1.60 -9.17 -22.39
C PHE A 444 -1.69 -9.40 -23.90
N VAL A 445 -2.82 -9.91 -24.34
CA VAL A 445 -3.18 -10.11 -25.75
C VAL A 445 -4.51 -9.40 -26.00
N PHE A 446 -4.63 -8.75 -27.15
CA PHE A 446 -5.89 -8.17 -27.61
C PHE A 446 -6.70 -9.25 -28.35
N GLU A 447 -7.92 -9.50 -27.89
CA GLU A 447 -8.76 -10.60 -28.38
C GLU A 447 -10.15 -10.05 -28.76
N PRO A 448 -10.44 -9.85 -30.07
CA PRO A 448 -11.71 -9.28 -30.51
C PRO A 448 -12.92 -10.14 -30.11
N ARG A 449 -13.94 -9.49 -29.53
CA ARG A 449 -15.21 -10.11 -29.12
C ARG A 449 -15.88 -10.84 -30.29
N GLY A 450 -16.44 -12.02 -30.01
CA GLY A 450 -17.17 -12.80 -30.99
C GLY A 450 -18.43 -12.09 -31.48
N ALA A 451 -18.82 -12.27 -32.74
CA ALA A 451 -19.98 -11.59 -33.32
C ALA A 451 -21.28 -11.80 -32.53
N ILE A 452 -21.47 -12.99 -31.93
CA ILE A 452 -22.62 -13.32 -31.07
C ILE A 452 -22.58 -12.52 -29.75
N GLU A 453 -21.40 -12.33 -29.16
CA GLU A 453 -21.21 -11.57 -27.93
C GLU A 453 -21.51 -10.08 -28.18
N ILE A 454 -21.02 -9.54 -29.31
CA ILE A 454 -21.35 -8.19 -29.75
C ILE A 454 -22.87 -8.05 -29.93
N MET A 455 -23.56 -9.00 -30.57
CA MET A 455 -25.03 -8.98 -30.69
C MET A 455 -25.74 -8.94 -29.33
N VAL A 456 -25.24 -9.65 -28.30
CA VAL A 456 -25.82 -9.62 -26.94
C VAL A 456 -25.57 -8.27 -26.26
N ILE A 457 -24.33 -7.80 -26.23
CA ILE A 457 -23.96 -6.53 -25.56
C ILE A 457 -24.67 -5.35 -26.22
N VAL A 458 -24.73 -5.32 -27.55
CA VAL A 458 -25.44 -4.28 -28.31
C VAL A 458 -26.96 -4.35 -28.09
N SER A 459 -27.52 -5.54 -27.82
CA SER A 459 -28.94 -5.66 -27.43
C SER A 459 -29.21 -5.02 -26.08
N GLU A 460 -28.34 -5.21 -25.08
CA GLU A 460 -28.44 -4.52 -23.79
C GLU A 460 -28.25 -2.99 -23.94
N ALA A 461 -27.37 -2.53 -24.84
CA ALA A 461 -27.21 -1.11 -25.11
C ALA A 461 -28.52 -0.43 -25.59
N THR A 462 -29.43 -1.16 -26.26
CA THR A 462 -30.73 -0.61 -26.71
C THR A 462 -31.69 -0.23 -25.59
N TRP A 463 -31.43 -0.62 -24.34
CA TRP A 463 -32.24 -0.16 -23.20
C TRP A 463 -32.25 1.37 -23.05
N ILE A 464 -31.17 2.06 -23.46
CA ILE A 464 -31.15 3.54 -23.56
C ILE A 464 -32.25 4.03 -24.50
N THR A 465 -32.34 3.47 -25.71
CA THR A 465 -33.39 3.83 -26.68
C THR A 465 -34.79 3.57 -26.14
N TYR A 466 -35.03 2.49 -25.38
CA TYR A 466 -36.35 2.22 -24.78
C TYR A 466 -36.71 3.23 -23.68
N VAL A 467 -35.76 3.61 -22.81
CA VAL A 467 -36.00 4.63 -21.78
C VAL A 467 -36.24 6.02 -22.40
N MET A 468 -35.52 6.38 -23.47
CA MET A 468 -35.76 7.62 -24.22
C MET A 468 -37.15 7.66 -24.86
N VAL A 469 -37.60 6.57 -25.49
CA VAL A 469 -38.96 6.45 -26.04
C VAL A 469 -40.01 6.65 -24.94
N ASP A 470 -39.82 6.03 -23.78
CA ASP A 470 -40.78 6.07 -22.66
C ASP A 470 -40.81 7.43 -21.93
N LEU A 471 -39.71 8.17 -21.94
CA LEU A 471 -39.68 9.58 -21.51
C LEU A 471 -40.44 10.50 -22.46
N LEU A 472 -40.42 10.23 -23.77
CA LEU A 472 -41.11 11.02 -24.81
C LEU A 472 -42.60 10.66 -24.97
N LEU A 473 -43.00 9.46 -24.56
CA LEU A 473 -44.35 8.88 -24.69
C LEU A 473 -45.51 9.82 -24.30
N PRO A 474 -45.46 10.61 -23.20
CA PRO A 474 -46.52 11.56 -22.83
C PRO A 474 -46.77 12.65 -23.89
N VAL A 475 -45.76 13.00 -24.68
CA VAL A 475 -45.83 13.98 -25.77
C VAL A 475 -46.21 13.29 -27.08
N THR A 476 -45.53 12.19 -27.42
CA THR A 476 -45.64 11.55 -28.75
C THR A 476 -46.82 10.59 -28.91
N LYS A 477 -47.35 10.05 -27.80
CA LYS A 477 -48.62 9.29 -27.73
C LYS A 477 -48.72 8.22 -28.82
N GLY A 478 -49.73 8.30 -29.70
CA GLY A 478 -49.96 7.32 -30.76
C GLY A 478 -48.80 7.18 -31.77
N SER A 479 -47.99 8.22 -31.98
CA SER A 479 -46.82 8.14 -32.86
C SER A 479 -45.71 7.26 -32.29
N ALA A 480 -45.70 6.99 -30.98
CA ALA A 480 -44.72 6.08 -30.36
C ALA A 480 -44.74 4.68 -30.98
N ALA A 481 -45.92 4.19 -31.39
CA ALA A 481 -46.08 2.88 -32.02
C ALA A 481 -45.30 2.74 -33.35
N THR A 482 -44.97 3.84 -34.04
CA THR A 482 -44.30 3.81 -35.34
C THR A 482 -42.82 4.16 -35.28
N TYR A 483 -42.39 5.20 -34.55
CA TYR A 483 -40.96 5.56 -34.50
C TYR A 483 -40.13 4.65 -33.58
N ALA A 484 -40.71 4.14 -32.49
CA ALA A 484 -39.97 3.35 -31.49
C ALA A 484 -39.44 1.99 -31.97
N PRO A 485 -40.10 1.22 -32.86
CA PRO A 485 -39.48 0.05 -33.48
C PRO A 485 -38.30 0.42 -34.39
N VAL A 486 -38.45 1.47 -35.20
CA VAL A 486 -37.43 1.94 -36.15
C VAL A 486 -36.18 2.44 -35.43
N SER A 487 -36.33 3.29 -34.40
CA SER A 487 -35.20 3.86 -33.66
C SER A 487 -34.33 2.81 -33.00
N ALA A 488 -34.94 1.75 -32.46
CA ALA A 488 -34.22 0.65 -31.82
C ALA A 488 -33.47 -0.22 -32.82
N ALA A 489 -34.07 -0.51 -33.98
CA ALA A 489 -33.39 -1.26 -35.04
C ALA A 489 -32.20 -0.47 -35.63
N MET A 490 -32.36 0.84 -35.83
CA MET A 490 -31.28 1.73 -36.26
C MET A 490 -30.13 1.79 -35.24
N ALA A 491 -30.45 2.02 -33.96
CA ALA A 491 -29.46 2.09 -32.90
C ALA A 491 -28.67 0.76 -32.76
N TRP A 492 -29.38 -0.38 -32.80
CA TRP A 492 -28.75 -1.70 -32.75
C TRP A 492 -27.80 -1.94 -33.92
N LEU A 493 -28.23 -1.69 -35.16
CA LEU A 493 -27.41 -1.90 -36.36
C LEU A 493 -26.16 -1.02 -36.36
N ILE A 494 -26.30 0.27 -36.04
CA ILE A 494 -25.16 1.21 -36.06
C ILE A 494 -24.14 0.84 -34.97
N THR A 495 -24.59 0.53 -33.74
CA THR A 495 -23.69 0.12 -32.66
C THR A 495 -23.02 -1.23 -32.97
N PHE A 496 -23.73 -2.21 -33.56
CA PHE A 496 -23.16 -3.50 -33.97
C PHE A 496 -22.04 -3.33 -35.00
N PHE A 497 -22.29 -2.62 -36.11
CA PHE A 497 -21.27 -2.43 -37.14
C PHE A 497 -20.09 -1.57 -36.65
N THR A 498 -20.30 -0.65 -35.70
CA THR A 498 -19.21 0.14 -35.10
C THR A 498 -18.26 -0.74 -34.28
N GLU A 499 -18.78 -1.60 -33.41
CA GLU A 499 -17.94 -2.52 -32.62
C GLU A 499 -17.26 -3.57 -33.51
N PHE A 500 -17.98 -4.14 -34.48
CA PHE A 500 -17.46 -5.20 -35.35
C PHE A 500 -16.39 -4.72 -36.34
N ALA A 501 -16.49 -3.49 -36.87
CA ALA A 501 -15.52 -2.94 -37.81
C ALA A 501 -14.33 -2.24 -37.15
N SER A 502 -14.49 -1.76 -35.91
CA SER A 502 -13.45 -1.06 -35.16
C SER A 502 -13.68 -1.23 -33.65
N PRO A 503 -13.24 -2.34 -33.04
CA PRO A 503 -13.20 -2.49 -31.58
C PRO A 503 -12.23 -1.46 -30.94
N PHE A 504 -12.26 -1.32 -29.61
CA PHE A 504 -11.30 -0.46 -28.90
C PHE A 504 -10.10 -1.28 -28.43
N GLU A 505 -8.89 -0.86 -28.83
CA GLU A 505 -7.61 -1.41 -28.37
C GLU A 505 -7.04 -0.55 -27.24
N ALA A 506 -6.59 -1.19 -26.16
CA ALA A 506 -5.93 -0.50 -25.06
C ALA A 506 -4.52 -0.02 -25.44
N THR A 507 -4.14 1.15 -24.93
CA THR A 507 -2.81 1.74 -25.13
C THR A 507 -2.07 1.91 -23.81
N ALA A 508 -0.74 1.91 -23.85
CA ALA A 508 0.10 2.22 -22.70
C ALA A 508 1.26 3.13 -23.13
N SER A 509 1.50 4.20 -22.39
CA SER A 509 2.62 5.12 -22.56
C SER A 509 3.43 5.20 -21.27
N ILE A 510 4.70 4.81 -21.36
CA ILE A 510 5.67 4.94 -20.28
C ILE A 510 6.29 6.34 -20.39
N ASP A 511 6.10 7.16 -19.36
CA ASP A 511 6.69 8.50 -19.23
C ASP A 511 6.87 8.78 -17.74
N GLN A 512 8.13 8.95 -17.32
CA GLN A 512 8.47 9.09 -15.90
C GLN A 512 8.56 10.57 -15.51
N SER A 513 7.45 11.10 -14.98
CA SER A 513 7.44 12.44 -14.39
C SER A 513 7.61 12.36 -12.88
N CYS A 514 8.65 13.02 -12.35
CA CYS A 514 8.97 13.05 -10.92
C CYS A 514 9.04 14.48 -10.40
N TYR A 515 8.59 14.69 -9.17
CA TYR A 515 8.81 15.92 -8.41
C TYR A 515 9.43 15.61 -7.04
N VAL A 516 10.33 16.50 -6.61
CA VAL A 516 11.02 16.39 -5.32
C VAL A 516 10.12 16.98 -4.24
N THR A 517 9.77 16.19 -3.23
CA THR A 517 8.95 16.61 -2.09
C THR A 517 9.82 17.20 -0.97
N GLN A 518 10.99 16.62 -0.72
CA GLN A 518 12.01 17.19 0.17
C GLN A 518 13.39 16.98 -0.46
N LEU A 519 14.15 18.06 -0.64
CA LEU A 519 15.41 18.04 -1.39
C LEU A 519 16.44 17.09 -0.74
N GLY A 520 16.91 16.10 -1.50
CA GLY A 520 17.84 15.07 -1.04
C GLY A 520 17.25 14.02 -0.09
N LEU A 521 15.93 14.05 0.17
CA LEU A 521 15.30 13.26 1.23
C LEU A 521 14.01 12.55 0.82
N SER A 522 13.20 13.14 -0.06
CA SER A 522 12.06 12.44 -0.67
C SER A 522 11.62 12.98 -2.03
N ALA A 523 11.08 12.08 -2.86
CA ALA A 523 10.48 12.38 -4.16
C ALA A 523 9.22 11.55 -4.44
N THR A 524 8.39 12.02 -5.37
CA THR A 524 7.21 11.29 -5.87
C THR A 524 7.23 11.27 -7.40
N CYS A 525 6.91 10.12 -7.98
CA CYS A 525 6.96 9.86 -9.41
C CYS A 525 5.67 9.21 -9.93
N THR A 526 5.29 9.57 -11.15
CA THR A 526 4.35 8.79 -11.98
C THR A 526 5.15 8.20 -13.16
N GLY A 527 4.97 6.92 -13.45
CA GLY A 527 5.77 6.17 -14.44
C GLY A 527 5.13 6.03 -15.83
N GLY A 528 3.90 6.51 -16.01
CA GLY A 528 3.16 6.39 -17.27
C GLY A 528 1.66 6.19 -17.07
N THR A 529 0.94 6.07 -18.20
CA THR A 529 -0.52 5.90 -18.27
C THR A 529 -0.90 4.68 -19.11
N VAL A 530 -1.86 3.89 -18.62
CA VAL A 530 -2.48 2.74 -19.33
C VAL A 530 -3.96 3.05 -19.57
N GLN A 531 -4.37 3.19 -20.83
CA GLN A 531 -5.75 3.51 -21.21
C GLN A 531 -6.50 2.24 -21.60
N ILE A 532 -7.34 1.74 -20.69
CA ILE A 532 -8.10 0.48 -20.89
C ILE A 532 -9.47 0.75 -21.56
N GLY A 533 -9.95 1.99 -21.51
CA GLY A 533 -11.17 2.42 -22.20
C GLY A 533 -11.15 3.89 -22.62
N SER A 534 -12.09 4.31 -23.49
CA SER A 534 -12.13 5.67 -24.05
C SER A 534 -13.45 6.42 -23.79
N PRO A 535 -13.42 7.62 -23.17
CA PRO A 535 -14.62 8.46 -23.00
C PRO A 535 -15.14 9.04 -24.32
N GLN A 536 -14.27 9.22 -25.32
CA GLN A 536 -14.68 9.69 -26.65
C GLN A 536 -15.57 8.64 -27.34
N ARG A 537 -15.21 7.35 -27.20
CA ARG A 537 -16.00 6.22 -27.70
C ARG A 537 -17.33 6.10 -26.96
N LEU A 538 -17.32 6.20 -25.63
CA LEU A 538 -18.53 6.19 -24.81
C LEU A 538 -19.50 7.32 -25.21
N MET A 539 -19.00 8.54 -25.39
CA MET A 539 -19.80 9.68 -25.82
C MET A 539 -20.40 9.48 -27.23
N LEU A 540 -19.61 8.95 -28.17
CA LEU A 540 -20.07 8.64 -29.52
C LEU A 540 -21.24 7.64 -29.51
N LEU A 541 -21.13 6.54 -28.77
CA LEU A 541 -22.18 5.52 -28.74
C LEU A 541 -23.45 6.01 -28.02
N CYS A 542 -23.32 6.87 -26.99
CA CYS A 542 -24.46 7.56 -26.37
C CYS A 542 -25.20 8.49 -27.38
N LEU A 543 -24.45 9.21 -28.21
CA LEU A 543 -25.02 10.07 -29.27
C LEU A 543 -25.69 9.27 -30.38
N VAL A 544 -25.23 8.05 -30.69
CA VAL A 544 -25.92 7.13 -31.61
C VAL A 544 -27.31 6.75 -31.10
N GLN A 545 -27.45 6.38 -29.82
CA GLN A 545 -28.75 6.03 -29.22
C GLN A 545 -29.73 7.23 -29.29
N LEU A 546 -29.29 8.43 -28.89
CA LEU A 546 -30.11 9.64 -28.91
C LEU A 546 -30.52 10.05 -30.33
N SER A 547 -29.57 10.07 -31.27
CA SER A 547 -29.84 10.50 -32.65
C SER A 547 -30.79 9.54 -33.38
N CYS A 548 -30.70 8.22 -33.14
CA CYS A 548 -31.65 7.26 -33.72
C CYS A 548 -33.10 7.51 -33.27
N VAL A 549 -33.31 7.88 -32.01
CA VAL A 549 -34.64 8.26 -31.49
C VAL A 549 -35.13 9.56 -32.12
N LEU A 550 -34.29 10.60 -32.15
CA LEU A 550 -34.66 11.92 -32.70
C LEU A 550 -34.94 11.87 -34.20
N VAL A 551 -34.10 11.20 -35.00
CA VAL A 551 -34.30 11.05 -36.46
C VAL A 551 -35.57 10.27 -36.76
N SER A 552 -35.82 9.15 -36.06
CA SER A 552 -37.04 8.36 -36.27
C SER A 552 -38.30 9.14 -35.90
N LEU A 553 -38.26 9.91 -34.80
CA LEU A 553 -39.36 10.78 -34.39
C LEU A 553 -39.60 11.90 -35.41
N LEU A 554 -38.55 12.57 -35.89
CA LEU A 554 -38.65 13.63 -36.90
C LEU A 554 -39.24 13.11 -38.22
N VAL A 555 -38.78 11.96 -38.72
CA VAL A 555 -39.34 11.33 -39.93
C VAL A 555 -40.83 11.05 -39.75
N VAL A 556 -41.24 10.47 -38.62
CA VAL A 556 -42.66 10.21 -38.34
C VAL A 556 -43.45 11.52 -38.23
N CYS A 557 -42.98 12.52 -37.48
CA CYS A 557 -43.67 13.81 -37.35
C CYS A 557 -43.80 14.58 -38.68
N LEU A 558 -42.85 14.42 -39.61
CA LEU A 558 -42.93 15.01 -40.95
C LEU A 558 -43.85 14.24 -41.90
N TRP A 559 -44.11 12.94 -41.64
CA TRP A 559 -44.94 12.08 -42.49
C TRP A 559 -46.37 11.90 -41.97
N THR A 560 -46.63 12.07 -40.67
CA THR A 560 -47.97 11.94 -40.07
C THR A 560 -48.71 13.28 -40.03
N THR A 561 -49.50 13.57 -41.07
CA THR A 561 -50.37 14.76 -41.14
C THR A 561 -51.78 14.55 -40.57
N ALA A 562 -52.09 13.34 -40.09
CA ALA A 562 -53.41 13.01 -39.55
C ALA A 562 -53.62 13.59 -38.13
N PRO A 563 -54.82 14.12 -37.80
CA PRO A 563 -55.13 14.56 -36.44
C PRO A 563 -55.13 13.37 -35.47
N PRO A 564 -54.66 13.55 -34.22
CA PRO A 564 -54.65 12.47 -33.24
C PRO A 564 -56.10 12.02 -32.91
N PRO A 565 -56.35 10.70 -32.77
CA PRO A 565 -57.69 10.21 -32.48
C PRO A 565 -58.19 10.71 -31.12
N THR A 566 -59.46 11.10 -31.07
CA THR A 566 -60.13 11.57 -29.85
C THR A 566 -60.33 10.41 -28.87
N ASP A 567 -59.41 10.30 -27.91
CA ASP A 567 -59.34 9.23 -26.92
C ASP A 567 -60.44 9.38 -25.83
N ASN A 568 -61.64 8.90 -26.16
CA ASN A 568 -62.85 9.07 -25.34
C ASN A 568 -62.88 8.27 -24.03
N ASN A 569 -62.03 7.24 -23.87
CA ASN A 569 -62.02 6.38 -22.67
C ASN A 569 -60.80 6.66 -21.80
N ARG A 570 -60.97 7.49 -20.75
CA ARG A 570 -59.93 7.76 -19.75
C ARG A 570 -59.70 6.58 -18.80
N ASN A 571 -59.16 5.47 -19.32
CA ASN A 571 -58.63 4.38 -18.50
C ASN A 571 -57.41 4.90 -17.70
N VAL A 572 -57.62 5.29 -16.44
CA VAL A 572 -56.58 5.87 -15.55
C VAL A 572 -55.62 4.79 -15.02
N TYR A 573 -56.09 3.55 -14.91
CA TYR A 573 -55.35 2.42 -14.31
C TYR A 573 -54.34 1.72 -15.24
N LEU A 574 -54.11 2.22 -16.47
CA LEU A 574 -53.19 1.59 -17.42
C LEU A 574 -51.93 2.46 -17.64
N PRO A 575 -50.71 1.90 -17.51
CA PRO A 575 -49.47 2.61 -17.82
C PRO A 575 -49.44 3.13 -19.26
N ALA A 576 -48.78 4.28 -19.49
CA ALA A 576 -48.74 4.94 -20.80
C ALA A 576 -48.15 4.04 -21.92
N ALA A 577 -47.11 3.25 -21.60
CA ALA A 577 -46.55 2.26 -22.52
C ALA A 577 -47.58 1.17 -22.90
N ALA A 578 -48.35 0.66 -21.93
CA ALA A 578 -49.40 -0.31 -22.20
C ALA A 578 -50.52 0.28 -23.07
N ARG A 579 -50.96 1.51 -22.78
CA ARG A 579 -52.00 2.25 -23.53
C ARG A 579 -51.65 2.45 -25.00
N HIS A 580 -50.39 2.76 -25.30
CA HIS A 580 -49.97 3.14 -26.67
C HIS A 580 -49.28 2.04 -27.47
N PHE A 581 -48.84 0.93 -26.85
CA PHE A 581 -48.26 -0.21 -27.56
C PHE A 581 -49.15 -1.46 -27.63
N LEU A 582 -49.95 -1.79 -26.61
CA LEU A 582 -50.70 -3.06 -26.59
C LEU A 582 -52.06 -2.94 -27.30
N SER A 583 -52.29 -3.83 -28.27
CA SER A 583 -53.37 -3.67 -29.26
C SER A 583 -54.80 -3.67 -28.69
N SER A 584 -55.05 -4.47 -27.64
CA SER A 584 -56.40 -4.65 -27.08
C SER A 584 -56.74 -3.79 -25.86
N THR A 585 -55.89 -2.81 -25.48
CA THR A 585 -56.20 -1.86 -24.39
C THR A 585 -57.31 -0.84 -24.74
N SER A 586 -57.65 -0.75 -26.02
CA SER A 586 -58.77 0.01 -26.58
C SER A 586 -60.15 -0.58 -26.24
N ILE A 587 -60.22 -1.83 -25.78
CA ILE A 587 -61.47 -2.54 -25.49
C ILE A 587 -61.88 -2.30 -24.03
N ALA A 588 -63.17 -2.02 -23.78
CA ALA A 588 -63.70 -1.75 -22.43
C ALA A 588 -63.50 -2.91 -21.42
N GLN A 589 -63.26 -4.13 -21.91
CA GLN A 589 -63.02 -5.34 -21.13
C GLN A 589 -61.53 -5.75 -21.05
N TRP A 590 -60.60 -4.80 -21.19
CA TRP A 590 -59.14 -5.06 -21.15
C TRP A 590 -58.69 -5.91 -19.93
N TYR A 591 -59.37 -5.76 -18.78
CA TYR A 591 -59.12 -6.49 -17.54
C TYR A 591 -59.40 -8.00 -17.62
N THR A 592 -60.11 -8.47 -18.65
CA THR A 592 -60.37 -9.89 -18.89
C THR A 592 -59.19 -10.63 -19.53
N ASN A 593 -58.24 -9.92 -20.14
CA ASN A 593 -57.05 -10.50 -20.74
C ASN A 593 -55.89 -10.51 -19.72
N ALA A 594 -55.72 -11.63 -19.04
CA ALA A 594 -54.69 -11.81 -18.01
C ALA A 594 -53.25 -11.58 -18.52
N THR A 595 -52.94 -11.92 -19.78
CA THR A 595 -51.63 -11.63 -20.40
C THR A 595 -51.37 -10.12 -20.48
N ILE A 596 -52.36 -9.34 -20.94
CA ILE A 596 -52.25 -7.88 -21.03
C ILE A 596 -52.19 -7.25 -19.63
N GLY A 597 -52.97 -7.75 -18.67
CA GLY A 597 -52.90 -7.32 -17.26
C GLY A 597 -51.50 -7.50 -16.69
N LEU A 598 -50.94 -8.72 -16.79
CA LEU A 598 -49.60 -9.04 -16.29
C LEU A 598 -48.51 -8.19 -16.96
N MET A 599 -48.55 -8.03 -18.28
CA MET A 599 -47.62 -7.14 -19.00
C MET A 599 -47.76 -5.66 -18.58
N SER A 600 -48.92 -5.26 -18.07
CA SER A 600 -49.24 -3.91 -17.58
C SER A 600 -49.05 -3.73 -16.07
N GLY A 601 -48.48 -4.71 -15.34
CA GLY A 601 -48.24 -4.61 -13.89
C GLY A 601 -49.50 -4.79 -13.05
N ILE A 602 -50.50 -5.50 -13.58
CA ILE A 602 -51.84 -5.68 -13.01
C ILE A 602 -52.11 -7.18 -12.86
N ILE A 603 -52.12 -7.68 -11.62
CA ILE A 603 -52.33 -9.10 -11.31
C ILE A 603 -53.84 -9.34 -11.06
N PRO A 604 -54.56 -10.09 -11.91
CA PRO A 604 -55.97 -10.42 -11.66
C PRO A 604 -56.08 -11.46 -10.54
N LEU A 605 -56.90 -11.18 -9.53
CA LEU A 605 -57.11 -12.06 -8.37
C LEU A 605 -58.51 -12.67 -8.36
N GLN A 606 -59.53 -11.88 -8.71
CA GLN A 606 -60.92 -12.31 -8.86
C GLN A 606 -61.57 -11.52 -10.02
N LYS A 607 -62.79 -11.89 -10.44
CA LYS A 607 -63.47 -11.32 -11.62
C LYS A 607 -63.47 -9.78 -11.72
N ALA A 608 -63.52 -9.11 -10.57
CA ALA A 608 -63.57 -7.64 -10.45
C ALA A 608 -62.45 -7.07 -9.54
N THR A 609 -61.43 -7.87 -9.21
CA THR A 609 -60.40 -7.52 -8.21
C THR A 609 -59.01 -7.77 -8.76
N PHE A 610 -58.15 -6.76 -8.76
CA PHE A 610 -56.76 -6.87 -9.20
C PHE A 610 -55.79 -6.12 -8.29
N PHE A 611 -54.56 -6.59 -8.23
CA PHE A 611 -53.46 -5.91 -7.56
C PHE A 611 -52.63 -5.12 -8.58
N HIS A 612 -52.52 -3.81 -8.40
CA HIS A 612 -51.71 -2.95 -9.26
C HIS A 612 -50.34 -2.73 -8.63
N VAL A 613 -49.31 -3.33 -9.22
CA VAL A 613 -47.94 -3.37 -8.68
C VAL A 613 -47.37 -1.97 -8.45
N ASN A 614 -47.39 -1.12 -9.48
CA ASN A 614 -46.82 0.25 -9.45
C ASN A 614 -47.55 1.24 -8.51
N LEU A 615 -48.78 0.92 -8.10
CA LEU A 615 -49.54 1.71 -7.10
C LEU A 615 -49.51 1.05 -5.70
N TRP A 616 -48.99 -0.17 -5.60
CA TRP A 616 -49.03 -1.04 -4.41
C TRP A 616 -50.42 -1.16 -3.78
N GLN A 617 -51.46 -1.25 -4.62
CA GLN A 617 -52.87 -1.20 -4.19
C GLN A 617 -53.70 -2.35 -4.76
N LEU A 618 -54.59 -2.88 -3.93
CA LEU A 618 -55.70 -3.72 -4.34
C LEU A 618 -56.83 -2.81 -4.86
N VAL A 619 -57.23 -3.01 -6.12
CA VAL A 619 -58.27 -2.22 -6.80
C VAL A 619 -59.45 -3.11 -7.13
N HIS A 620 -60.64 -2.66 -6.78
CA HIS A 620 -61.91 -3.28 -7.13
C HIS A 620 -62.62 -2.45 -8.20
N LEU A 621 -63.10 -3.09 -9.27
CA LEU A 621 -64.03 -2.50 -10.24
C LEU A 621 -65.46 -2.80 -9.82
N ASN A 622 -66.21 -1.80 -9.37
CA ASN A 622 -67.65 -1.94 -9.20
C ASN A 622 -68.31 -2.01 -10.59
N GLU A 623 -68.92 -3.14 -10.93
CA GLU A 623 -69.65 -3.31 -12.21
C GLU A 623 -70.94 -2.47 -12.28
N GLU A 624 -71.36 -1.85 -11.17
CA GLU A 624 -72.60 -1.06 -11.03
C GLU A 624 -72.52 0.39 -11.58
N ALA A 625 -71.65 0.66 -12.56
CA ALA A 625 -71.66 1.92 -13.30
C ALA A 625 -72.55 1.77 -14.56
N PRO A 626 -73.75 2.37 -14.62
CA PRO A 626 -74.67 2.20 -15.75
C PRO A 626 -74.16 2.92 -17.01
N THR A 627 -73.35 2.23 -17.78
CA THR A 627 -72.85 2.70 -19.08
C THR A 627 -74.02 2.80 -20.07
N LYS A 628 -74.48 4.03 -20.32
CA LYS A 628 -75.40 4.31 -21.43
C LYS A 628 -74.77 3.83 -22.73
N GLN A 629 -75.36 2.80 -23.34
CA GLN A 629 -74.86 2.15 -24.54
C GLN A 629 -74.91 3.09 -25.76
N PHE A 630 -73.85 3.86 -26.00
CA PHE A 630 -73.56 4.41 -27.33
C PHE A 630 -72.82 3.36 -28.17
N ALA A 631 -73.57 2.31 -28.53
CA ALA A 631 -73.09 1.23 -29.36
C ALA A 631 -72.94 1.68 -30.83
N TRP A 632 -71.76 2.16 -31.20
CA TRP A 632 -71.36 2.20 -32.61
C TRP A 632 -70.90 0.80 -33.04
N PRO A 633 -71.48 0.21 -34.10
CA PRO A 633 -71.14 -1.16 -34.50
C PRO A 633 -69.77 -1.22 -35.17
N VAL A 634 -68.75 -1.62 -34.41
CA VAL A 634 -67.42 -1.93 -34.96
C VAL A 634 -67.49 -3.25 -35.74
N PRO A 635 -67.08 -3.30 -37.03
CA PRO A 635 -67.13 -4.53 -37.80
C PRO A 635 -66.23 -5.62 -37.23
N TYR A 636 -66.81 -6.80 -36.94
CA TYR A 636 -66.05 -7.99 -36.53
C TYR A 636 -65.29 -8.56 -37.74
N ILE A 637 -64.02 -8.19 -37.89
CA ILE A 637 -63.12 -8.77 -38.90
C ILE A 637 -62.51 -10.06 -38.33
N PRO A 638 -62.79 -11.26 -38.89
CA PRO A 638 -62.23 -12.51 -38.39
C PRO A 638 -60.73 -12.60 -38.68
N LYS A 639 -59.89 -12.36 -37.66
CA LYS A 639 -58.42 -12.49 -37.75
C LYS A 639 -58.01 -13.92 -38.15
N GLN A 640 -57.14 -14.04 -39.15
CA GLN A 640 -56.69 -15.33 -39.69
C GLN A 640 -55.87 -16.12 -38.65
N ARG A 641 -56.45 -17.20 -38.10
CA ARG A 641 -55.89 -18.08 -37.05
C ARG A 641 -54.44 -18.52 -37.32
N VAL A 642 -54.09 -18.81 -38.57
CA VAL A 642 -52.76 -19.30 -38.98
C VAL A 642 -51.66 -18.24 -38.78
N LYS A 643 -51.93 -16.96 -39.05
CA LYS A 643 -50.95 -15.89 -38.82
C LYS A 643 -50.69 -15.64 -37.34
N SER A 644 -51.73 -15.71 -36.50
CA SER A 644 -51.61 -15.56 -35.04
C SER A 644 -50.61 -16.54 -34.44
N MET A 645 -50.67 -17.81 -34.87
CA MET A 645 -49.83 -18.89 -34.33
C MET A 645 -48.33 -18.71 -34.61
N GLY A 646 -47.97 -18.18 -35.80
CA GLY A 646 -46.58 -17.89 -36.16
C GLY A 646 -45.98 -16.73 -35.34
N PHE A 647 -46.73 -15.64 -35.17
CA PHE A 647 -46.30 -14.53 -34.31
C PHE A 647 -46.23 -14.93 -32.83
N ALA A 648 -47.12 -15.80 -32.35
CA ALA A 648 -47.04 -16.34 -30.99
C ALA A 648 -45.75 -17.15 -30.76
N PHE A 649 -45.35 -18.01 -31.71
CA PHE A 649 -44.10 -18.76 -31.62
C PHE A 649 -42.86 -17.83 -31.60
N LEU A 650 -42.85 -16.81 -32.47
CA LEU A 650 -41.78 -15.80 -32.50
C LEU A 650 -41.70 -14.99 -31.19
N GLY A 651 -42.84 -14.58 -30.63
CA GLY A 651 -42.91 -13.89 -29.34
C GLY A 651 -42.39 -14.74 -28.18
N ILE A 652 -42.71 -16.04 -28.15
CA ILE A 652 -42.20 -16.99 -27.14
C ILE A 652 -40.68 -17.12 -27.24
N LEU A 653 -40.14 -17.31 -28.45
CA LEU A 653 -38.71 -17.49 -28.67
C LEU A 653 -37.90 -16.23 -28.36
N TYR A 654 -38.44 -15.05 -28.68
CA TYR A 654 -37.88 -13.74 -28.32
C TYR A 654 -37.72 -13.56 -26.81
N VAL A 655 -38.79 -13.85 -26.05
CA VAL A 655 -38.79 -13.73 -24.58
C VAL A 655 -37.77 -14.69 -23.95
N LEU A 656 -37.69 -15.94 -24.41
CA LEU A 656 -36.71 -16.91 -23.91
C LEU A 656 -35.25 -16.47 -24.14
N PHE A 657 -34.94 -15.91 -25.31
CA PHE A 657 -33.57 -15.44 -25.61
C PHE A 657 -33.13 -14.26 -24.73
N SER A 658 -34.02 -13.29 -24.48
CA SER A 658 -33.65 -12.12 -23.66
C SER A 658 -33.62 -12.44 -22.16
N VAL A 659 -34.38 -13.44 -21.70
CA VAL A 659 -34.21 -14.05 -20.37
C VAL A 659 -32.81 -14.66 -20.22
N GLY A 660 -32.31 -15.37 -21.25
CA GLY A 660 -30.96 -15.91 -21.28
C GLY A 660 -29.88 -14.82 -21.12
N GLY A 661 -29.86 -13.83 -22.01
CA GLY A 661 -28.88 -12.72 -21.95
C GLY A 661 -28.98 -11.89 -20.66
N SER A 662 -30.20 -11.74 -20.14
CA SER A 662 -30.44 -11.16 -18.82
C SER A 662 -29.76 -11.98 -17.71
N ILE A 663 -29.85 -13.32 -17.73
CA ILE A 663 -29.18 -14.15 -16.71
C ILE A 663 -27.64 -14.10 -16.85
N THR A 664 -27.09 -13.91 -18.06
CA THR A 664 -25.64 -13.68 -18.24
C THR A 664 -25.15 -12.39 -17.60
N PHE A 665 -25.98 -11.34 -17.61
CA PHE A 665 -25.72 -10.09 -16.91
C PHE A 665 -25.50 -10.32 -15.40
N ILE A 666 -26.05 -11.39 -14.81
CA ILE A 666 -25.94 -11.79 -13.39
C ILE A 666 -24.56 -12.41 -13.05
N PHE A 667 -23.49 -12.16 -13.82
CA PHE A 667 -22.11 -12.59 -13.45
C PHE A 667 -21.04 -11.49 -13.44
N VAL A 668 -21.40 -10.25 -13.76
CA VAL A 668 -20.53 -9.08 -13.89
C VAL A 668 -20.04 -8.43 -12.56
N SER A 669 -20.53 -8.72 -11.33
CA SER A 669 -20.07 -7.96 -10.14
C SER A 669 -20.47 -8.42 -8.70
N GLU A 670 -19.59 -8.45 -7.69
CA GLU A 670 -19.98 -8.70 -6.26
C GLU A 670 -19.82 -7.49 -5.32
N THR A 671 -19.03 -6.52 -5.75
CA THR A 671 -18.54 -5.26 -5.17
C THR A 671 -19.46 -4.27 -4.41
N ALA A 672 -20.70 -4.60 -4.09
CA ALA A 672 -21.57 -3.80 -3.20
C ALA A 672 -22.07 -4.63 -2.01
N MET A 673 -22.04 -5.96 -2.14
CA MET A 673 -22.12 -6.92 -1.05
C MET A 673 -20.70 -7.26 -0.55
N ALA A 674 -19.83 -6.24 -0.50
CA ALA A 674 -18.38 -6.40 -0.38
C ALA A 674 -17.86 -6.52 1.07
N ASN A 675 -18.66 -6.18 2.09
CA ASN A 675 -18.26 -6.23 3.49
C ASN A 675 -19.47 -6.34 4.45
N ASP A 676 -19.24 -6.89 5.65
CA ASP A 676 -20.28 -7.18 6.66
C ASP A 676 -20.82 -5.93 7.39
N PHE A 677 -20.19 -4.77 7.25
CA PHE A 677 -20.65 -3.54 7.90
C PHE A 677 -21.92 -2.98 7.25
N TRP A 678 -22.25 -3.44 6.03
CA TRP A 678 -23.22 -2.81 5.10
C TRP A 678 -22.85 -1.35 4.77
N TRP A 679 -21.64 -0.93 5.14
CA TRP A 679 -21.06 0.34 4.77
C TRP A 679 -20.56 0.19 3.33
N ALA A 680 -21.37 0.71 2.40
CA ALA A 680 -21.05 0.81 0.98
C ALA A 680 -19.62 1.32 0.80
N SER A 681 -18.83 0.65 -0.04
CA SER A 681 -17.44 1.02 -0.32
C SER A 681 -16.43 0.91 0.83
N PHE A 682 -16.79 0.41 2.03
CA PHE A 682 -15.81 0.25 3.13
C PHE A 682 -14.64 -0.64 2.73
N ASN A 683 -13.45 -0.10 2.93
CA ASN A 683 -12.15 -0.67 2.60
C ASN A 683 -11.16 -0.36 3.74
N SER A 684 -10.15 -1.22 3.92
CA SER A 684 -9.10 -1.01 4.93
C SER A 684 -8.26 0.25 4.65
N SER A 685 -8.16 0.66 3.38
CA SER A 685 -7.35 1.81 3.00
C SER A 685 -8.07 3.15 3.08
N GLY A 686 -9.20 3.30 2.38
CA GLY A 686 -9.99 4.54 2.47
C GLY A 686 -10.60 4.69 3.86
N HIS A 687 -11.61 3.89 4.17
CA HIS A 687 -12.46 4.09 5.34
C HIS A 687 -11.77 3.76 6.66
N GLN A 688 -11.14 2.58 6.79
CA GLN A 688 -10.50 2.20 8.04
C GLN A 688 -9.28 3.07 8.35
N THR A 689 -8.44 3.41 7.36
CA THR A 689 -7.27 4.27 7.62
C THR A 689 -7.64 5.75 7.76
N PHE A 690 -8.72 6.25 7.13
CA PHE A 690 -9.24 7.59 7.43
C PHE A 690 -9.72 7.68 8.87
N LEU A 691 -10.56 6.74 9.30
CA LEU A 691 -11.00 6.66 10.69
C LEU A 691 -9.81 6.49 11.64
N ALA A 692 -8.84 5.63 11.30
CA ALA A 692 -7.66 5.42 12.13
C ALA A 692 -6.78 6.67 12.24
N THR A 693 -6.60 7.44 11.16
CA THR A 693 -5.86 8.71 11.16
C THR A 693 -6.62 9.79 11.93
N LEU A 694 -7.93 9.92 11.69
CA LEU A 694 -8.79 10.88 12.38
C LEU A 694 -8.83 10.62 13.90
N PHE A 695 -9.13 9.39 14.33
CA PHE A 695 -9.08 9.04 15.75
C PHE A 695 -7.67 9.21 16.31
N THR A 696 -6.62 8.86 15.57
CA THR A 696 -5.22 9.05 16.03
C THR A 696 -4.85 10.52 16.19
N ASN A 697 -5.35 11.43 15.35
CA ASN A 697 -5.10 12.87 15.46
C ASN A 697 -5.97 13.52 16.55
N GLU A 698 -7.28 13.24 16.57
CA GLU A 698 -8.20 13.83 17.56
C GLU A 698 -7.89 13.35 18.99
N LEU A 699 -7.51 12.09 19.19
CA LEU A 699 -7.05 11.61 20.50
C LEU A 699 -5.75 12.30 20.93
N GLN A 700 -4.77 12.47 20.03
CA GLN A 700 -3.50 13.16 20.32
C GLN A 700 -3.64 14.64 20.73
N VAL A 701 -4.67 15.32 20.23
CA VAL A 701 -4.80 16.78 20.39
C VAL A 701 -5.88 17.18 21.38
N SER A 702 -6.93 16.35 21.55
CA SER A 702 -8.12 16.74 22.33
C SER A 702 -8.37 15.91 23.59
N GLY A 703 -7.95 14.64 23.65
CA GLY A 703 -8.12 13.73 24.79
C GLY A 703 -9.56 13.53 25.31
N VAL A 704 -10.58 14.02 24.62
CA VAL A 704 -11.94 14.19 25.15
C VAL A 704 -13.00 13.75 24.14
N THR A 705 -13.96 12.95 24.58
CA THR A 705 -15.13 12.55 23.80
C THR A 705 -15.97 13.76 23.38
N ARG A 706 -16.17 13.89 22.07
CA ARG A 706 -17.07 14.84 21.42
C ARG A 706 -17.86 14.11 20.34
N ASP A 707 -19.06 14.58 20.05
CA ASP A 707 -19.80 14.11 18.88
C ASP A 707 -19.15 14.69 17.61
N LEU A 708 -18.46 13.84 16.85
CA LEU A 708 -17.71 14.22 15.65
C LEU A 708 -18.57 14.03 14.39
N ASP A 709 -18.91 15.13 13.70
CA ASP A 709 -19.47 15.05 12.35
C ASP A 709 -18.36 14.76 11.33
N LEU A 710 -18.28 13.50 10.90
CA LEU A 710 -17.32 13.02 9.90
C LEU A 710 -17.43 13.73 8.53
N THR A 711 -18.49 14.50 8.28
CA THR A 711 -18.65 15.30 7.05
C THR A 711 -18.10 16.72 7.16
N SER A 712 -17.72 17.18 8.37
CA SER A 712 -17.18 18.52 8.57
C SER A 712 -15.76 18.66 8.01
N LEU A 713 -15.53 19.70 7.20
CA LEU A 713 -14.24 20.03 6.58
C LEU A 713 -13.08 20.21 7.58
N GLN A 714 -13.37 20.45 8.86
CA GLN A 714 -12.33 20.55 9.90
C GLN A 714 -11.67 19.20 10.22
N TYR A 715 -12.31 18.08 9.85
CA TYR A 715 -11.83 16.71 10.02
C TYR A 715 -11.37 16.07 8.70
N ALA A 716 -11.24 16.86 7.63
CA ALA A 716 -10.71 16.39 6.36
C ALA A 716 -9.18 16.19 6.46
N ASP A 717 -8.74 14.94 6.59
CA ASP A 717 -7.32 14.62 6.52
C ASP A 717 -6.79 14.63 5.07
N ASN A 718 -5.56 15.10 4.91
CA ASN A 718 -4.80 15.12 3.66
C ASN A 718 -3.42 14.44 3.77
N THR A 719 -3.10 13.80 4.90
CA THR A 719 -1.82 13.09 5.09
C THR A 719 -1.78 11.76 4.35
N ASN A 720 -2.93 11.15 4.07
CA ASN A 720 -3.06 10.02 3.15
C ASN A 720 -3.96 10.37 1.95
N LEU A 721 -3.71 9.72 0.81
CA LEU A 721 -4.59 9.73 -0.35
C LEU A 721 -5.59 8.57 -0.23
N TYR A 722 -6.75 8.79 0.40
CA TYR A 722 -7.74 7.73 0.73
C TYR A 722 -8.42 7.01 -0.44
N ASN A 723 -7.95 7.21 -1.69
CA ASN A 723 -8.30 6.37 -2.84
C ASN A 723 -7.19 5.40 -3.27
N THR A 724 -6.04 5.39 -2.58
CA THR A 724 -4.98 4.36 -2.69
C THR A 724 -5.20 3.26 -1.64
N THR A 725 -4.17 2.44 -1.37
CA THR A 725 -4.34 1.15 -0.68
C THR A 725 -3.38 0.85 0.43
N ASP A 726 -2.10 1.11 0.23
CA ASP A 726 -1.14 1.24 1.32
C ASP A 726 -1.17 2.68 1.83
N THR A 727 -2.37 3.11 2.22
CA THR A 727 -2.55 4.24 3.11
C THR A 727 -2.01 3.84 4.48
N THR A 728 -1.13 4.66 5.06
CA THR A 728 -0.51 4.39 6.34
C THR A 728 -0.87 5.49 7.33
N PHE A 729 -1.70 5.17 8.32
CA PHE A 729 -1.83 6.05 9.49
C PHE A 729 -0.55 5.95 10.31
N ARG A 730 0.02 7.09 10.71
CA ARG A 730 1.27 7.12 11.46
C ARG A 730 0.97 7.32 12.95
N VAL A 731 1.36 6.34 13.76
CA VAL A 731 1.38 6.49 15.22
C VAL A 731 2.73 7.10 15.61
N PRO A 732 2.78 8.24 16.33
CA PRO A 732 4.03 8.76 16.86
C PRO A 732 4.71 7.75 17.79
N MET A 733 6.04 7.61 17.68
CA MET A 733 6.81 6.66 18.49
C MET A 733 6.66 6.91 20.01
N LEU A 734 6.30 8.13 20.41
CA LEU A 734 6.06 8.54 21.80
C LEU A 734 4.60 8.39 22.26
N TYR A 735 3.67 7.94 21.41
CA TYR A 735 2.23 7.90 21.73
C TYR A 735 1.92 7.04 22.96
N ALA A 736 2.58 5.89 23.12
CA ALA A 736 2.38 5.05 24.30
C ALA A 736 2.85 5.73 25.60
N THR A 737 3.83 6.63 25.54
CA THR A 737 4.28 7.46 26.68
C THR A 737 3.28 8.59 26.96
N MET A 738 2.76 9.24 25.91
CA MET A 738 1.75 10.30 26.00
C MET A 738 0.45 9.79 26.64
N ILE A 739 -0.08 8.66 26.13
CA ILE A 739 -1.26 8.00 26.68
C ILE A 739 -1.05 7.53 28.13
N GLN A 740 0.18 7.12 28.51
CA GLN A 740 0.47 6.73 29.90
C GLN A 740 0.15 7.87 30.88
N ASP A 741 0.40 9.13 30.53
CA ASP A 741 0.06 10.29 31.35
C ASP A 741 -1.42 10.71 31.25
N GLU A 742 -2.07 10.54 30.09
CA GLU A 742 -3.50 10.84 29.93
C GLU A 742 -4.41 9.88 30.70
N VAL A 743 -4.12 8.57 30.66
CA VAL A 743 -4.91 7.58 31.43
C VAL A 743 -4.55 7.55 32.91
N ASN A 744 -3.61 8.38 33.36
CA ASN A 744 -3.00 8.38 34.70
C ASN A 744 -3.91 8.95 35.82
N THR A 745 -5.22 8.78 35.69
CA THR A 745 -6.20 9.16 36.71
C THR A 745 -6.05 8.24 37.93
N LEU A 746 -6.26 8.78 39.14
CA LEU A 746 -6.12 7.97 40.36
C LEU A 746 -7.00 6.71 40.36
N THR A 747 -8.19 6.77 39.73
CA THR A 747 -9.07 5.63 39.50
C THR A 747 -8.39 4.52 38.70
N ASN A 748 -7.81 4.88 37.55
CA ASN A 748 -7.14 3.93 36.67
C ASN A 748 -5.86 3.39 37.34
N VAL A 749 -5.07 4.24 37.99
CA VAL A 749 -3.86 3.84 38.73
C VAL A 749 -4.20 2.81 39.82
N ILE A 750 -5.19 3.09 40.66
CA ILE A 750 -5.61 2.19 41.74
C ILE A 750 -6.18 0.88 41.18
N GLN A 751 -6.90 0.92 40.06
CA GLN A 751 -7.38 -0.30 39.39
C GLN A 751 -6.24 -1.11 38.75
N SER A 752 -5.30 -0.45 38.07
CA SER A 752 -4.16 -1.09 37.40
C SER A 752 -3.20 -1.72 38.39
N LEU A 753 -2.84 -1.04 39.49
CA LEU A 753 -2.00 -1.63 40.54
C LEU A 753 -2.62 -2.91 41.13
N ARG A 754 -3.96 -2.95 41.27
CA ARG A 754 -4.72 -4.10 41.78
C ARG A 754 -4.94 -5.22 40.76
N GLN A 755 -4.52 -5.03 39.51
CA GLN A 755 -4.61 -6.00 38.40
C GLN A 755 -3.22 -6.35 37.83
N MET A 756 -2.18 -5.66 38.29
CA MET A 756 -0.80 -5.82 37.84
C MET A 756 -0.12 -6.90 38.66
N ASP A 757 0.55 -7.83 37.96
CA ASP A 757 1.43 -8.85 38.55
C ASP A 757 2.32 -8.22 39.62
N GLY A 758 2.17 -8.69 40.87
CA GLY A 758 2.90 -8.19 42.03
C GLY A 758 4.42 -8.19 41.84
N CYS A 759 4.95 -9.15 41.07
CA CYS A 759 6.37 -9.20 40.71
C CYS A 759 6.82 -8.01 39.85
N GLN A 760 5.94 -7.41 39.04
CA GLN A 760 6.28 -6.27 38.18
C GLN A 760 6.29 -4.92 38.91
N VAL A 761 5.68 -4.80 40.09
CA VAL A 761 5.41 -3.50 40.72
C VAL A 761 6.69 -2.70 41.03
N PRO A 762 7.79 -3.30 41.55
CA PRO A 762 9.06 -2.58 41.72
C PRO A 762 9.77 -2.17 40.42
N TRP A 763 9.30 -2.63 39.26
CA TRP A 763 9.76 -2.17 37.94
C TRP A 763 9.00 -0.95 37.41
N ILE A 764 8.12 -0.34 38.21
CA ILE A 764 7.60 1.00 37.94
C ILE A 764 8.71 2.03 38.20
N ALA A 765 9.02 2.85 37.20
CA ALA A 765 10.08 3.85 37.28
C ALA A 765 9.62 5.01 38.19
N SER A 766 10.15 5.10 39.40
CA SER A 766 9.86 6.20 40.32
C SER A 766 11.03 6.49 41.25
N HIS A 767 11.13 7.75 41.70
CA HIS A 767 12.02 8.19 42.77
C HIS A 767 11.29 8.19 44.11
N PHE A 768 11.33 7.06 44.81
CA PHE A 768 10.76 6.93 46.15
C PHE A 768 11.43 7.93 47.11
N CYS A 769 10.63 8.81 47.71
CA CYS A 769 11.05 9.85 48.64
C CYS A 769 10.45 9.66 50.03
N TYR A 770 9.34 8.92 50.17
CA TYR A 770 8.70 8.64 51.46
C TYR A 770 8.15 7.21 51.50
N VAL A 771 8.08 6.63 52.69
CA VAL A 771 7.38 5.36 52.90
C VAL A 771 5.86 5.61 52.93
N ASP A 772 5.44 6.56 53.76
CA ASP A 772 4.05 6.82 54.14
C ASP A 772 3.54 8.19 53.66
N PHE A 773 2.23 8.31 53.42
CA PHE A 773 1.60 9.58 53.00
C PHE A 773 1.77 10.71 54.03
N ASN A 774 1.89 10.39 55.32
CA ASN A 774 2.18 11.39 56.37
C ASN A 774 3.64 11.92 56.33
N ARG A 775 4.54 11.30 55.55
CA ARG A 775 5.97 11.63 55.43
C ARG A 775 6.75 11.43 56.74
N SER A 776 6.34 10.45 57.54
CA SER A 776 7.00 10.03 58.78
C SER A 776 8.38 9.43 58.52
N TRP A 777 8.53 8.71 57.40
CA TRP A 777 9.78 8.07 56.98
C TRP A 777 10.20 8.53 55.58
N GLU A 778 11.47 8.87 55.41
CA GLU A 778 12.04 9.38 54.16
C GLU A 778 12.83 8.28 53.43
N MET A 779 12.90 8.33 52.11
CA MET A 779 13.57 7.29 51.28
C MET A 779 14.54 7.82 50.22
N ALA A 780 14.60 9.14 49.94
CA ALA A 780 15.37 9.61 48.80
C ALA A 780 16.88 9.36 48.99
N ILE A 781 17.56 8.96 47.92
CA ILE A 781 18.99 8.63 47.88
C ILE A 781 19.86 9.74 48.48
N SER A 782 19.60 11.01 48.16
CA SER A 782 20.34 12.17 48.66
C SER A 782 19.45 13.20 49.35
N THR A 783 20.04 13.98 50.26
CA THR A 783 19.39 15.12 50.93
C THR A 783 18.81 16.12 49.92
N TYR A 784 19.53 16.37 48.82
CA TYR A 784 19.05 17.23 47.73
C TYR A 784 17.80 16.67 47.04
N ARG A 785 17.77 15.37 46.68
CA ARG A 785 16.55 14.74 46.12
C ARG A 785 15.39 14.78 47.11
N GLN A 786 15.64 14.58 48.41
CA GLN A 786 14.60 14.68 49.45
C GLN A 786 13.98 16.10 49.51
N GLN A 787 14.83 17.13 49.47
CA GLN A 787 14.39 18.54 49.45
C GLN A 787 13.63 18.91 48.18
N GLN A 788 14.04 18.40 47.01
CA GLN A 788 13.31 18.58 45.76
C GLN A 788 11.91 17.93 45.83
N CYS A 789 11.81 16.69 46.35
CA CYS A 789 10.55 16.02 46.58
C CYS A 789 9.61 16.81 47.51
N ALA A 790 10.14 17.36 48.61
CA ALA A 790 9.41 18.19 49.55
C ALA A 790 8.89 19.51 48.95
N PHE A 791 9.39 19.94 47.79
CA PHE A 791 9.01 21.19 47.11
C PHE A 791 8.10 20.96 45.88
N TYR A 792 8.33 19.90 45.10
CA TYR A 792 7.65 19.68 43.80
C TYR A 792 6.74 18.45 43.72
N ASP A 793 6.98 17.43 44.55
CA ASP A 793 6.32 16.10 44.45
C ASP A 793 5.43 15.73 45.64
N VAL A 794 5.20 16.62 46.60
CA VAL A 794 4.37 16.31 47.80
C VAL A 794 2.97 15.79 47.44
N ASN A 795 2.37 16.25 46.33
CA ASN A 795 1.07 15.77 45.85
C ASN A 795 1.15 14.61 44.85
N ASN A 796 2.35 14.07 44.57
CA ASN A 796 2.63 12.99 43.64
C ASN A 796 2.62 11.63 44.35
N GLY A 797 1.57 10.83 44.18
CA GLY A 797 1.47 9.50 44.81
C GLY A 797 2.61 8.54 44.44
N ALA A 798 3.26 8.74 43.30
CA ALA A 798 4.34 7.87 42.83
C ALA A 798 5.63 7.96 43.68
N VAL A 799 5.86 9.05 44.44
CA VAL A 799 7.06 9.16 45.30
C VAL A 799 6.87 8.56 46.70
N TYR A 800 5.68 8.00 46.97
CA TYR A 800 5.31 7.36 48.23
C TYR A 800 5.21 5.85 48.04
N LEU A 801 5.80 5.05 48.92
CA LEU A 801 5.70 3.59 48.83
C LEU A 801 4.30 3.07 49.19
N GLU A 802 3.59 3.79 50.07
CA GLU A 802 2.21 3.49 50.52
C GLU A 802 1.21 3.35 49.36
N SER A 803 1.29 4.20 48.34
CA SER A 803 0.35 4.20 47.21
C SER A 803 0.34 2.87 46.46
N TYR A 804 1.53 2.27 46.30
CA TYR A 804 1.73 0.94 45.74
C TYR A 804 1.26 -0.13 46.72
N LEU A 805 1.83 -0.18 47.92
CA LEU A 805 1.60 -1.28 48.87
C LEU A 805 0.14 -1.42 49.33
N ARG A 806 -0.64 -0.34 49.38
CA ARG A 806 -2.09 -0.38 49.67
C ARG A 806 -2.94 -0.99 48.54
N ASN A 807 -2.37 -1.21 47.35
CA ASN A 807 -3.11 -1.45 46.11
C ASN A 807 -2.52 -2.57 45.24
N ILE A 808 -1.72 -3.47 45.79
CA ILE A 808 -1.13 -4.63 45.10
C ILE A 808 -1.84 -5.95 45.45
N VAL A 809 -1.65 -6.95 44.59
CA VAL A 809 -1.90 -8.36 44.94
C VAL A 809 -0.75 -8.83 45.84
N TRP A 810 -0.99 -8.85 47.15
CA TRP A 810 0.05 -9.17 48.15
C TRP A 810 0.64 -10.57 47.98
N GLU A 811 -0.16 -11.59 47.64
CA GLU A 811 0.31 -12.97 47.44
C GLU A 811 1.39 -13.08 46.35
N GLU A 812 1.20 -12.38 45.22
CA GLU A 812 2.17 -12.32 44.12
C GLU A 812 3.38 -11.45 44.46
N TYR A 813 3.16 -10.33 45.16
CA TYR A 813 4.24 -9.42 45.56
C TYR A 813 5.18 -10.08 46.58
N GLU A 814 4.64 -10.77 47.57
CA GLU A 814 5.45 -11.50 48.56
C GLU A 814 6.26 -12.63 47.91
N TYR A 815 5.66 -13.39 46.99
CA TYR A 815 6.33 -14.46 46.25
C TYR A 815 7.65 -14.00 45.58
N CYS A 816 7.67 -12.78 45.04
CA CYS A 816 8.86 -12.20 44.39
C CYS A 816 9.74 -11.33 45.30
N TRP A 817 9.17 -10.62 46.28
CA TRP A 817 9.84 -9.48 46.94
C TRP A 817 9.83 -9.49 48.47
N HIS A 818 9.21 -10.48 49.14
CA HIS A 818 9.05 -10.51 50.61
C HIS A 818 10.35 -10.21 51.39
N ILE A 819 11.42 -10.98 51.15
CA ILE A 819 12.70 -10.81 51.86
C ILE A 819 13.31 -9.42 51.58
N SER A 820 13.16 -8.91 50.36
CA SER A 820 13.70 -7.62 49.96
C SER A 820 12.97 -6.44 50.58
N ILE A 821 11.63 -6.44 50.60
CA ILE A 821 10.86 -5.34 51.20
C ILE A 821 11.00 -5.33 52.72
N GLU A 822 11.09 -6.52 53.34
CA GLU A 822 11.35 -6.70 54.76
C GLU A 822 12.72 -6.13 55.15
N THR A 823 13.78 -6.48 54.42
CA THR A 823 15.14 -5.98 54.67
C THR A 823 15.26 -4.48 54.38
N ALA A 824 14.69 -4.01 53.26
CA ALA A 824 14.82 -2.62 52.83
C ALA A 824 14.04 -1.63 53.70
N VAL A 825 12.82 -1.99 54.13
CA VAL A 825 11.86 -1.05 54.73
C VAL A 825 11.25 -1.57 56.04
N PHE A 826 10.56 -2.71 56.04
CA PHE A 826 9.69 -3.07 57.16
C PHE A 826 10.46 -3.39 58.45
N SER A 827 11.62 -4.04 58.37
CA SER A 827 12.46 -4.37 59.53
C SER A 827 12.89 -3.13 60.35
N TYR A 828 13.01 -1.96 59.70
CA TYR A 828 13.20 -0.69 60.42
C TYR A 828 11.89 -0.14 60.99
N LEU A 829 10.81 -0.12 60.20
CA LEU A 829 9.50 0.37 60.66
C LEU A 829 8.97 -0.42 61.87
N GLN A 830 9.16 -1.75 61.89
CA GLN A 830 8.82 -2.65 62.99
C GLN A 830 9.48 -2.28 64.33
N THR A 831 10.58 -1.50 64.34
CA THR A 831 11.17 -0.98 65.58
C THR A 831 10.30 0.08 66.27
N THR A 832 9.25 0.57 65.60
CA THR A 832 8.35 1.61 66.09
C THR A 832 6.90 1.13 66.11
N ILE A 833 6.13 1.52 67.12
CA ILE A 833 4.69 1.18 67.22
C ILE A 833 3.92 1.78 66.03
N GLN A 834 4.27 3.00 65.61
CA GLN A 834 3.67 3.67 64.45
C GLN A 834 3.94 2.89 63.15
N GLY A 835 5.14 2.36 62.95
CA GLY A 835 5.49 1.54 61.79
C GLY A 835 4.78 0.19 61.77
N GLN A 836 4.69 -0.50 62.92
CA GLN A 836 3.91 -1.73 63.04
C GLN A 836 2.44 -1.52 62.66
N GLN A 837 1.82 -0.45 63.18
CA GLN A 837 0.43 -0.10 62.86
C GLN A 837 0.25 0.29 61.39
N TRP A 838 1.18 1.05 60.82
CA TRP A 838 1.16 1.44 59.41
C TRP A 838 1.25 0.22 58.47
N ILE A 839 2.19 -0.71 58.73
CA ILE A 839 2.36 -1.95 57.94
C ILE A 839 1.03 -2.73 57.92
N GLN A 840 0.45 -3.00 59.09
CA GLN A 840 -0.80 -3.74 59.17
C GLN A 840 -1.95 -3.01 58.45
N SER A 841 -2.11 -1.69 58.66
CA SER A 841 -3.16 -0.89 58.00
C SER A 841 -3.00 -0.75 56.48
N THR A 842 -1.83 -1.09 55.96
CA THR A 842 -1.48 -1.09 54.53
C THR A 842 -1.79 -2.45 53.90
N MET A 843 -1.47 -3.54 54.59
CA MET A 843 -1.78 -4.92 54.17
C MET A 843 -3.28 -5.25 54.27
N ASP A 844 -3.95 -4.87 55.36
CA ASP A 844 -5.39 -5.16 55.61
C ASP A 844 -6.35 -4.24 54.81
N SER A 845 -5.87 -3.54 53.77
CA SER A 845 -6.62 -2.51 53.04
C SER A 845 -7.67 -3.09 52.08
N THR A 846 -8.92 -3.18 52.54
CA THR A 846 -10.08 -3.67 51.77
C THR A 846 -10.92 -2.56 51.09
N PHE A 847 -10.39 -1.34 50.99
CA PHE A 847 -11.13 -0.18 50.48
C PHE A 847 -11.57 -0.36 49.02
N THR A 848 -12.79 0.10 48.69
CA THR A 848 -13.21 0.21 47.28
C THR A 848 -12.32 1.24 46.56
N VAL A 849 -12.25 1.16 45.23
CA VAL A 849 -11.50 2.14 44.41
C VAL A 849 -11.95 3.58 44.73
N SER A 850 -13.25 3.81 44.95
CA SER A 850 -13.77 5.13 45.32
C SER A 850 -13.30 5.61 46.68
N ASP A 851 -13.18 4.71 47.66
CA ASP A 851 -12.79 5.05 49.03
C ASP A 851 -11.27 5.23 49.17
N GLU A 852 -10.49 4.45 48.42
CA GLU A 852 -9.04 4.65 48.31
C GLU A 852 -8.71 6.00 47.65
N ILE A 853 -9.44 6.42 46.61
CA ILE A 853 -9.30 7.78 46.03
C ILE A 853 -9.61 8.87 47.08
N LYS A 854 -10.63 8.68 47.93
CA LYS A 854 -10.94 9.62 49.03
C LYS A 854 -9.81 9.67 50.04
N TYR A 855 -9.20 8.52 50.36
CA TYR A 855 -8.04 8.44 51.26
C TYR A 855 -6.81 9.15 50.68
N TRP A 856 -6.49 8.96 49.40
CA TRP A 856 -5.38 9.64 48.74
C TRP A 856 -5.58 11.16 48.71
N ASN A 857 -6.76 11.63 48.27
CA ASN A 857 -7.09 13.06 48.26
C ASN A 857 -7.12 13.67 49.68
N GLY A 858 -7.58 12.91 50.68
CA GLY A 858 -7.57 13.33 52.09
C GLY A 858 -6.16 13.56 52.66
N ASN A 859 -5.16 12.84 52.12
CA ASN A 859 -3.74 13.05 52.41
C ASN A 859 -3.05 14.06 51.46
N GLY A 860 -3.80 14.72 50.58
CA GLY A 860 -3.26 15.72 49.64
C GLY A 860 -2.60 15.14 48.38
N ILE A 861 -2.77 13.85 48.11
CA ILE A 861 -2.28 13.19 46.90
C ILE A 861 -3.29 13.38 45.76
N THR A 862 -2.88 14.06 44.69
CA THR A 862 -3.77 14.48 43.58
C THR A 862 -3.31 14.03 42.19
N LYS A 863 -2.08 13.54 42.04
CA LYS A 863 -1.47 13.07 40.77
C LYS A 863 -0.61 11.83 41.04
N PHE A 864 -0.26 11.06 40.02
CA PHE A 864 0.64 9.89 40.13
C PHE A 864 1.60 9.84 38.93
N ILE A 865 2.64 10.68 38.95
CA ILE A 865 3.54 10.85 37.79
C ILE A 865 4.82 10.06 38.02
N THR A 866 5.03 9.04 37.19
CA THR A 866 6.23 8.19 37.14
C THR A 866 7.37 8.84 36.37
N GLN A 867 8.61 8.37 36.55
CA GLN A 867 9.75 8.80 35.75
C GLN A 867 9.78 8.14 34.36
N TRP A 868 10.37 8.82 33.38
CA TRP A 868 10.68 8.24 32.08
C TRP A 868 11.79 7.18 32.17
N GLN A 869 11.75 6.18 31.30
CA GLN A 869 12.70 5.07 31.26
C GLN A 869 12.81 4.44 29.86
N ASN A 870 13.83 3.60 29.65
CA ASN A 870 14.04 2.79 28.46
C ASN A 870 14.53 1.35 28.74
N TYR A 871 14.15 0.77 29.88
CA TYR A 871 14.33 -0.66 30.17
C TYR A 871 13.09 -1.50 29.87
N LYS A 872 11.96 -0.87 29.53
CA LYS A 872 10.74 -1.54 29.04
C LYS A 872 10.01 -0.72 27.98
N ALA A 873 9.51 -1.42 26.96
CA ALA A 873 8.57 -0.89 25.98
C ALA A 873 7.15 -0.95 26.54
N LEU A 874 6.39 0.14 26.36
CA LEU A 874 5.01 0.24 26.83
C LEU A 874 4.07 -0.51 25.87
N GLY A 875 3.30 -1.43 26.44
CA GLY A 875 2.22 -2.10 25.72
C GLY A 875 0.98 -1.23 25.65
N LEU A 876 0.28 -1.28 24.53
CA LEU A 876 -0.96 -0.56 24.27
C LEU A 876 -1.88 -1.43 23.40
N LEU A 877 -3.14 -1.53 23.80
CA LEU A 877 -4.21 -1.97 22.92
C LEU A 877 -5.29 -0.89 22.92
N GLU A 878 -5.55 -0.31 21.76
CA GLU A 878 -6.53 0.76 21.58
C GLU A 878 -7.43 0.38 20.40
N SER A 879 -8.73 0.64 20.51
CA SER A 879 -9.72 0.26 19.49
C SER A 879 -10.89 1.25 19.45
N PHE A 880 -11.54 1.35 18.29
CA PHE A 880 -12.83 2.02 18.11
C PHE A 880 -13.87 1.00 17.64
N SER A 881 -15.16 1.32 17.67
CA SER A 881 -16.21 0.43 17.17
C SER A 881 -17.08 1.13 16.13
N ILE A 882 -17.41 0.41 15.06
CA ILE A 882 -18.39 0.84 14.06
C ILE A 882 -19.74 0.23 14.43
N GLN A 883 -20.80 1.05 14.46
CA GLN A 883 -22.17 0.56 14.58
C GLN A 883 -22.85 0.59 13.20
N ASN A 884 -23.49 -0.51 12.80
CA ASN A 884 -24.23 -0.56 11.53
C ASN A 884 -25.69 -0.12 11.68
N ALA A 885 -26.41 0.02 10.55
CA ALA A 885 -27.81 0.45 10.51
C ALA A 885 -28.81 -0.52 11.19
N PHE A 886 -28.37 -1.71 11.61
CA PHE A 886 -29.15 -2.67 12.39
C PHE A 886 -28.83 -2.63 13.90
N GLY A 887 -27.96 -1.70 14.33
CA GLY A 887 -27.54 -1.52 15.72
C GLY A 887 -26.39 -2.42 16.19
N MET A 888 -25.85 -3.28 15.33
CA MET A 888 -24.74 -4.19 15.66
C MET A 888 -23.41 -3.43 15.73
N LEU A 889 -22.61 -3.72 16.75
CA LEU A 889 -21.29 -3.11 17.00
C LEU A 889 -20.15 -4.04 16.57
N TYR A 890 -19.16 -3.49 15.86
CA TYR A 890 -17.98 -4.20 15.38
C TYR A 890 -16.71 -3.46 15.83
N PRO A 891 -15.88 -4.06 16.72
CA PRO A 891 -14.64 -3.42 17.17
C PRO A 891 -13.52 -3.56 16.13
N ILE A 892 -12.74 -2.49 15.97
CA ILE A 892 -11.57 -2.39 15.09
C ILE A 892 -10.37 -1.92 15.93
N THR A 893 -9.29 -2.69 15.91
CA THR A 893 -8.02 -2.30 16.56
C THR A 893 -7.43 -1.08 15.87
N LEU A 894 -7.20 -0.03 16.66
CA LEU A 894 -6.60 1.24 16.24
C LEU A 894 -5.09 1.23 16.44
N LYS A 895 -4.61 0.74 17.59
CA LYS A 895 -3.18 0.62 17.91
C LYS A 895 -2.92 -0.66 18.69
N TYR A 896 -1.79 -1.30 18.41
CA TYR A 896 -1.31 -2.47 19.14
C TYR A 896 0.21 -2.43 19.29
N SER A 897 0.70 -2.40 20.53
CA SER A 897 2.08 -2.71 20.90
C SER A 897 2.08 -3.71 22.05
N ASN A 898 2.98 -4.70 21.99
CA ASN A 898 3.17 -5.61 23.12
C ASN A 898 4.14 -4.99 24.14
N GLY A 899 3.80 -5.09 25.43
CA GLY A 899 4.70 -4.68 26.51
C GLY A 899 5.87 -5.65 26.63
N SER A 900 7.09 -5.15 26.77
CA SER A 900 8.28 -6.02 26.91
C SER A 900 9.38 -5.37 27.73
N MET A 901 10.02 -6.17 28.58
CA MET A 901 11.20 -5.79 29.36
C MET A 901 12.47 -6.06 28.54
N HIS A 902 13.38 -5.09 28.46
CA HIS A 902 14.67 -5.19 27.76
C HIS A 902 15.79 -4.56 28.59
N THR A 903 15.94 -5.08 29.81
CA THR A 903 16.91 -4.66 30.85
C THR A 903 18.37 -4.66 30.40
N ASN A 904 18.69 -5.38 29.32
CA ASN A 904 20.06 -5.53 28.79
C ASN A 904 20.42 -4.45 27.74
N MET A 905 19.45 -3.67 27.27
CA MET A 905 19.62 -2.62 26.24
C MET A 905 19.26 -1.21 26.76
N GLN A 906 19.06 -1.08 28.07
CA GLN A 906 18.69 0.18 28.72
C GLN A 906 19.88 1.14 28.86
N THR A 907 19.58 2.44 28.99
CA THR A 907 20.53 3.46 29.45
C THR A 907 19.99 4.32 30.61
N SER A 908 18.71 4.18 30.96
CA SER A 908 18.01 4.96 31.98
C SER A 908 18.39 4.63 33.43
N TYR A 909 18.98 3.46 33.72
CA TYR A 909 19.50 3.16 35.08
C TYR A 909 20.56 4.17 35.53
N LYS A 910 21.29 4.77 34.59
CA LYS A 910 22.29 5.83 34.82
C LYS A 910 21.64 7.14 35.30
N MET A 911 20.33 7.32 35.09
CA MET A 911 19.53 8.46 35.56
C MET A 911 18.78 8.13 36.85
N GLN A 912 18.18 6.93 36.92
CA GLN A 912 17.49 6.41 38.11
C GLN A 912 17.48 4.88 38.07
N TRP A 913 18.07 4.25 39.08
CA TRP A 913 17.99 2.80 39.28
C TRP A 913 16.59 2.43 39.85
N PRO A 914 15.84 1.50 39.24
CA PRO A 914 14.46 1.19 39.66
C PRO A 914 14.43 0.46 41.01
N LEU A 915 13.26 0.47 41.67
CA LEU A 915 13.10 -0.13 42.99
C LEU A 915 13.42 -1.64 42.97
N ALA A 916 13.06 -2.35 41.90
CA ALA A 916 13.41 -3.76 41.69
C ALA A 916 14.92 -4.03 41.85
N SER A 917 15.76 -3.19 41.25
CA SER A 917 17.22 -3.34 41.33
C SER A 917 17.76 -3.00 42.72
N GLN A 918 17.18 -2.01 43.41
CA GLN A 918 17.55 -1.68 44.79
C GLN A 918 17.12 -2.77 45.78
N LEU A 919 15.92 -3.33 45.62
CA LEU A 919 15.39 -4.46 46.40
C LEU A 919 16.22 -5.73 46.21
N TRP A 920 16.68 -6.00 44.98
CA TRP A 920 17.62 -7.08 44.70
C TRP A 920 19.01 -6.82 45.31
N ALA A 921 19.56 -5.61 45.16
CA ALA A 921 20.87 -5.24 45.69
C ALA A 921 20.94 -5.30 47.22
N VAL A 922 19.83 -5.01 47.92
CA VAL A 922 19.72 -5.11 49.38
C VAL A 922 19.77 -6.55 49.90
N VAL A 923 19.40 -7.56 49.11
CA VAL A 923 19.43 -8.98 49.52
C VAL A 923 20.54 -9.80 48.87
N SER A 924 21.17 -9.27 47.82
CA SER A 924 22.26 -9.95 47.13
C SER A 924 23.55 -9.91 47.96
N ASN A 925 24.02 -11.07 48.41
CA ASN A 925 25.29 -11.23 49.12
C ASN A 925 26.52 -10.73 48.34
N SER A 926 26.41 -10.47 47.04
CA SER A 926 27.49 -9.98 46.18
C SER A 926 27.44 -8.47 45.91
N SER A 927 26.49 -7.73 46.52
CA SER A 927 26.32 -6.30 46.31
C SER A 927 26.77 -5.49 47.52
N VAL A 928 27.37 -4.32 47.30
CA VAL A 928 27.71 -3.36 48.36
C VAL A 928 26.50 -2.90 49.21
N MET A 929 25.26 -3.06 48.71
CA MET A 929 24.03 -2.70 49.43
C MET A 929 23.49 -3.81 50.37
N SER A 930 24.14 -4.98 50.43
CA SER A 930 23.62 -6.15 51.15
C SER A 930 23.31 -5.87 52.64
N GLY A 931 22.07 -6.15 53.06
CA GLY A 931 21.59 -5.96 54.43
C GLY A 931 21.35 -4.50 54.87
N ALA A 932 21.38 -3.56 53.93
CA ALA A 932 21.09 -2.15 54.16
C ALA A 932 19.58 -1.83 54.04
N SER A 933 19.18 -0.68 54.58
CA SER A 933 17.81 -0.16 54.50
C SER A 933 17.72 1.01 53.53
N LEU A 934 16.58 1.18 52.88
CA LEU A 934 16.28 2.32 52.00
C LEU A 934 15.63 3.50 52.76
N VAL A 935 15.37 3.37 54.06
CA VAL A 935 14.79 4.43 54.90
C VAL A 935 15.89 5.31 55.49
N ARG A 936 15.86 6.63 55.24
CA ARG A 936 16.92 7.58 55.64
C ARG A 936 17.14 7.68 57.14
N GLN A 937 16.09 7.48 57.95
CA GLN A 937 16.15 7.47 59.41
C GLN A 937 16.73 6.15 59.99
N SER A 938 16.95 5.13 59.16
CA SER A 938 17.53 3.86 59.60
C SER A 938 19.04 4.01 59.88
N PRO A 939 19.56 3.44 60.98
CA PRO A 939 21.01 3.38 61.23
C PRO A 939 21.77 2.51 60.21
N ARG A 940 21.06 1.85 59.28
CA ARG A 940 21.61 1.10 58.14
C ARG A 940 21.22 1.70 56.78
N PHE A 941 20.90 2.99 56.71
CA PHE A 941 20.55 3.63 55.42
C PHE A 941 21.68 3.44 54.39
N ALA A 942 21.36 2.81 53.26
CA ALA A 942 22.35 2.39 52.26
C ALA A 942 23.23 3.56 51.79
N PHE A 943 22.62 4.64 51.33
CA PHE A 943 23.31 5.82 50.79
C PHE A 943 23.81 6.79 51.89
N GLY A 944 24.04 6.29 53.11
CA GLY A 944 24.72 7.02 54.18
C GLY A 944 26.25 7.00 54.04
N ASN A 945 26.81 5.86 53.63
CA ASN A 945 28.26 5.64 53.51
C ASN A 945 28.73 5.27 52.08
N MET A 946 27.81 5.10 51.12
CA MET A 946 28.11 4.80 49.72
C MET A 946 27.30 5.69 48.78
N THR A 947 27.78 5.85 47.56
CA THR A 947 27.09 6.57 46.47
C THR A 947 26.35 5.61 45.53
N MET A 948 25.36 6.13 44.81
CA MET A 948 24.71 5.38 43.72
C MET A 948 25.69 5.02 42.60
N PHE A 949 26.74 5.82 42.38
CA PHE A 949 27.79 5.51 41.40
C PHE A 949 28.54 4.23 41.76
N GLU A 950 28.97 4.08 43.01
CA GLU A 950 29.65 2.87 43.49
C GLU A 950 28.73 1.64 43.38
N ALA A 951 27.45 1.76 43.74
CA ALA A 951 26.48 0.68 43.59
C ALA A 951 26.24 0.26 42.11
N LEU A 952 26.19 1.20 41.17
CA LEU A 952 26.06 0.92 39.74
C LEU A 952 27.33 0.27 39.14
N VAL A 953 28.53 0.69 39.59
CA VAL A 953 29.82 0.11 39.18
C VAL A 953 29.98 -1.32 39.69
N ASP A 954 29.76 -1.54 40.99
CA ASP A 954 29.81 -2.84 41.66
C ASP A 954 28.93 -3.88 40.95
N ASN A 955 27.72 -3.47 40.57
CA ASN A 955 26.73 -4.33 39.93
C ASN A 955 26.78 -4.27 38.38
N GLN A 956 27.84 -3.72 37.79
CA GLN A 956 28.10 -3.67 36.33
C GLN A 956 26.94 -3.09 35.48
N THR A 957 26.32 -2.00 35.95
CA THR A 957 25.15 -1.35 35.32
C THR A 957 25.38 0.11 34.87
N LEU A 958 26.64 0.55 34.84
CA LEU A 958 27.07 1.92 34.50
C LEU A 958 27.21 2.21 32.99
#